data_AF-A0AAE0HTI9-F1
#
_entry.id   AF-A0AAE0HTI9-F1
#
_cell.length_a   1.000
_cell.length_b   1.000
_cell.length_c   1.000
_cell.angle_alpha   90.00
_cell.angle_beta   90.00
_cell.angle_gamma   90.00
#
_symmetry.space_group_name_H-M   'P 1'
#
loop_
_entity.id
_entity.type
_entity.pdbx_description
1 polymer ?
#
loop_
_entity_poly.entity_id
_entity_poly.type
_entity_poly.pdbx_seq_one_letter_code
_entity_poly.pdbx_strand_id
1 'polypeptide(L)'
;MGIEKSWATRDEGRVDGGALGESIARLYQEFESVSRDVVDESDENFSVKYELIYTMGAQEAVEMSPGRWILIQQILALVETAVRQLMADSVHTNLAEGLIFEDHGVGRVPVIRILEESADRHLIGVLAATICRRGLTGFPVAHKNERMRQAVHNYISVNQVTPEDLALVEDFDTTGLFNSPTTKNAVLLLRGLLAKGVLLFALGQKRFRVNYGLAPARRPPTMLAVPYRAKDMPSPRSEFSHPDVVIVLTCLSYYYSGLSDEQLYTCFQLLHDDSDQAEQEYGRWAAQAPDLPPSFQHFSSINIEDKPQCETIVFPALRHARPVVDFFLAYVVFPKEMKQFPLKLSSSGWDLAKPKKHHPLTGFSGTNDSKAVLPLSVTALDLQPHTNAAVLSTILRDESIVLEVGTGGEGSSSRPSALSKEMLLSSLTRSQPPMRVILDIGAQVVESSNLQMAKNLLDVVPASSADAVIFFDHQDELSVLLRNGDVVPFLTSPFATRTDRCLVFLDQAHTRGTDLKLPDDYRAAVTLEPGVTKDTLVQACMRMRKLGRGQSLPNTDFIAWVISETWDETVRSVPLWATQGIRHARQEAIWKRVEENGGVFSSSDAQEYLEPEAMCLEERLPTQASADPSADDKTAKHGEMDAHTRAIREKLVAFSRATSSTASSALQEEQERELAPEIEEERQVARPPPRIALPHKLDHRLVQFVRTGNTKLLTSAAFRPCYSVMSTTSAAALFAPGIATFPTDLLVTEDFARTVDTTGPMYRSDSYQRGVQWVFVRFARTAQDENANPASPAMVVVSQWEASRLKHVIETLPKPSKSQGSSSVPVTLHAYLPRPNLTFSFMEHLKGYTVPAVAADWEPPPDLVMQLNLFAGQLYLRSYNEYKRVCGYLGLAYAENEDEETAVPPDGFVGKRRYLSAALAQARSHFWPRSITRLGVRRQESPLKMMLSLSHGSIFKIKPRLLEKRLVYKSFVAVLLDMAMVVLPLPS
;
A
#
# COMPACT_ATOMS: atom_id res chain seq x y z
N MET A 1 -12.06 -33.51 -2.28
CA MET A 1 -11.91 -34.71 -3.14
C MET A 1 -11.07 -34.31 -4.34
N GLY A 2 -9.91 -34.94 -4.59
CA GLY A 2 -8.93 -34.57 -5.62
C GLY A 2 -9.38 -34.76 -7.08
N ILE A 3 -10.55 -34.21 -7.42
CA ILE A 3 -11.19 -34.28 -8.73
C ILE A 3 -10.52 -33.30 -9.72
N GLU A 4 -9.74 -32.32 -9.23
CA GLU A 4 -9.15 -31.27 -10.08
C GLU A 4 -8.01 -31.74 -11.00
N LYS A 5 -7.26 -32.77 -10.63
CA LYS A 5 -6.13 -33.24 -11.45
C LYS A 5 -6.54 -33.88 -12.77
N SER A 6 -7.80 -34.32 -12.92
CA SER A 6 -8.33 -34.83 -14.19
C SER A 6 -8.85 -33.71 -15.11
N TRP A 7 -8.96 -32.47 -14.63
CA TRP A 7 -9.44 -31.34 -15.44
C TRP A 7 -8.31 -30.65 -16.21
N ALA A 8 -7.06 -30.78 -15.74
CA ALA A 8 -5.88 -30.13 -16.32
C ALA A 8 -5.10 -30.97 -17.34
N THR A 9 -5.35 -32.28 -17.43
CA THR A 9 -4.77 -33.14 -18.47
C THR A 9 -5.61 -33.08 -19.75
N ARG A 10 -5.63 -31.89 -20.37
CA ARG A 10 -6.03 -31.75 -21.77
C ARG A 10 -4.86 -32.12 -22.67
N ASP A 11 -4.61 -33.41 -22.77
CA ASP A 11 -4.12 -34.02 -24.00
C ASP A 11 -4.54 -35.49 -23.97
N GLU A 12 -5.08 -35.94 -25.09
CA GLU A 12 -5.53 -37.31 -25.37
C GLU A 12 -6.94 -37.72 -24.87
N GLY A 13 -7.97 -37.29 -25.62
CA GLY A 13 -9.26 -37.99 -25.68
C GLY A 13 -10.44 -37.23 -25.05
N ARG A 14 -11.41 -36.86 -25.88
CA ARG A 14 -12.68 -36.22 -25.48
C ARG A 14 -13.43 -37.07 -24.44
N VAL A 15 -13.28 -36.72 -23.16
CA VAL A 15 -14.33 -36.95 -22.16
C VAL A 15 -15.23 -35.72 -22.21
N ASP A 16 -16.51 -35.93 -22.50
CA ASP A 16 -17.52 -34.86 -22.50
C ASP A 16 -17.67 -34.31 -21.08
N GLY A 17 -17.23 -33.07 -20.83
CA GLY A 17 -17.23 -32.45 -19.50
C GLY A 17 -18.62 -32.43 -18.84
N GLY A 18 -19.69 -32.44 -19.65
CA GLY A 18 -21.07 -32.58 -19.15
C GLY A 18 -21.34 -33.92 -18.48
N ALA A 19 -20.88 -35.03 -19.05
CA ALA A 19 -21.14 -36.37 -18.55
C ALA A 19 -20.46 -36.67 -17.20
N LEU A 20 -19.25 -36.12 -16.99
CA LEU A 20 -18.55 -36.23 -15.70
C LEU A 20 -19.23 -35.37 -14.63
N GLY A 21 -19.61 -34.12 -14.96
CA GLY A 21 -20.34 -33.24 -14.05
C GLY A 21 -21.66 -33.85 -13.59
N GLU A 22 -22.45 -34.42 -14.50
CA GLU A 22 -23.69 -35.16 -14.17
C GLU A 22 -23.42 -36.36 -13.26
N SER A 23 -22.31 -37.08 -13.47
CA SER A 23 -21.95 -38.22 -12.65
C SER A 23 -21.54 -37.82 -11.23
N ILE A 24 -20.80 -36.72 -11.07
CA ILE A 24 -20.47 -36.14 -9.76
C ILE A 24 -21.72 -35.66 -9.05
N ALA A 25 -22.62 -34.96 -9.75
CA ALA A 25 -23.88 -34.48 -9.17
C ALA A 25 -24.77 -35.63 -8.68
N ARG A 26 -24.89 -36.71 -9.47
CA ARG A 26 -25.62 -37.92 -9.06
C ARG A 26 -24.99 -38.58 -7.85
N LEU A 27 -23.66 -38.73 -7.82
CA LEU A 27 -22.96 -39.30 -6.68
C LEU A 27 -23.18 -38.45 -5.42
N TYR A 28 -23.07 -37.12 -5.53
CA TYR A 28 -23.35 -36.21 -4.44
C TYR A 28 -24.78 -36.36 -3.89
N GLN A 29 -25.79 -36.41 -4.77
CA GLN A 29 -27.19 -36.65 -4.38
C GLN A 29 -27.39 -38.01 -3.69
N GLU A 30 -26.69 -39.05 -4.14
CA GLU A 30 -26.71 -40.36 -3.48
C GLU A 30 -26.15 -40.25 -2.07
N PHE A 31 -24.96 -39.65 -1.88
CA PHE A 31 -24.37 -39.42 -0.56
C PHE A 31 -25.27 -38.59 0.36
N GLU A 32 -25.94 -37.56 -0.14
CA GLU A 32 -26.91 -36.77 0.63
C GLU A 32 -28.08 -37.61 1.18
N SER A 33 -28.42 -38.72 0.52
CA SER A 33 -29.51 -39.60 0.93
C SER A 33 -29.07 -40.78 1.81
N VAL A 34 -27.87 -41.35 1.60
CA VAL A 34 -27.44 -42.61 2.24
C VAL A 34 -26.37 -42.46 3.31
N SER A 35 -25.77 -41.28 3.46
CA SER A 35 -24.64 -41.07 4.39
C SER A 35 -25.01 -40.21 5.59
N ARG A 36 -24.17 -40.27 6.63
CA ARG A 36 -24.28 -39.46 7.84
C ARG A 36 -22.95 -38.79 8.13
N ASP A 37 -22.98 -37.51 8.46
CA ASP A 37 -21.79 -36.73 8.79
C ASP A 37 -21.49 -36.76 10.29
N VAL A 38 -20.22 -37.04 10.60
CA VAL A 38 -19.66 -37.01 11.95
C VAL A 38 -18.42 -36.12 11.93
N VAL A 39 -18.44 -35.06 12.72
CA VAL A 39 -17.40 -34.03 12.73
C VAL A 39 -16.74 -34.01 14.10
N ASP A 40 -15.46 -34.33 14.16
CA ASP A 40 -14.65 -34.12 15.37
C ASP A 40 -14.07 -32.70 15.37
N GLU A 41 -13.76 -32.13 16.54
CA GLU A 41 -13.31 -30.73 16.67
C GLU A 41 -14.24 -29.74 15.91
N SER A 42 -15.55 -29.89 16.14
CA SER A 42 -16.60 -29.15 15.40
C SER A 42 -16.54 -27.63 15.61
N ASP A 43 -15.93 -27.17 16.70
CA ASP A 43 -15.64 -25.76 16.98
C ASP A 43 -14.61 -25.15 16.02
N GLU A 44 -13.59 -25.92 15.62
CA GLU A 44 -12.61 -25.51 14.61
C GLU A 44 -13.16 -25.67 13.19
N ASN A 45 -13.82 -26.80 12.89
CA ASN A 45 -14.33 -27.09 11.55
C ASN A 45 -15.49 -26.16 11.12
N PHE A 46 -16.29 -25.70 12.08
CA PHE A 46 -17.34 -24.70 11.83
C PHE A 46 -16.89 -23.27 12.12
N SER A 47 -15.58 -23.04 12.31
CA SER A 47 -15.05 -21.70 12.53
C SER A 47 -15.41 -20.77 11.39
N VAL A 48 -15.96 -19.61 11.74
CA VAL A 48 -16.39 -18.60 10.77
C VAL A 48 -15.21 -17.87 10.11
N LYS A 49 -14.01 -18.03 10.67
CA LYS A 49 -12.79 -17.38 10.16
C LYS A 49 -12.36 -17.92 8.80
N TYR A 50 -12.71 -19.16 8.48
CA TYR A 50 -12.27 -19.83 7.26
C TYR A 50 -13.41 -19.96 6.25
N GLU A 51 -13.08 -19.64 5.01
CA GLU A 51 -13.97 -19.81 3.86
C GLU A 51 -13.18 -20.38 2.68
N LEU A 52 -13.80 -21.26 1.91
CA LEU A 52 -13.27 -21.74 0.64
C LEU A 52 -13.91 -20.94 -0.49
N ILE A 53 -13.09 -20.33 -1.35
CA ILE A 53 -13.56 -19.57 -2.51
C ILE A 53 -13.02 -20.14 -3.83
N TYR A 54 -13.90 -20.20 -4.83
CA TYR A 54 -13.52 -20.45 -6.22
C TYR A 54 -13.77 -19.18 -7.03
N THR A 55 -12.69 -18.61 -7.54
CA THR A 55 -12.74 -17.37 -8.33
C THR A 55 -13.23 -17.65 -9.75
N MET A 56 -14.06 -16.76 -10.28
CA MET A 56 -14.78 -16.94 -11.55
C MET A 56 -14.67 -15.69 -12.43
N GLY A 57 -14.31 -15.91 -13.70
CA GLY A 57 -14.17 -14.85 -14.70
C GLY A 57 -12.72 -14.51 -15.02
N ALA A 58 -12.52 -13.41 -15.74
CA ALA A 58 -11.18 -12.94 -16.10
C ALA A 58 -10.51 -12.23 -14.91
N GLN A 59 -9.21 -12.44 -14.77
CA GLN A 59 -8.42 -11.74 -13.76
C GLN A 59 -8.29 -10.26 -14.08
N GLU A 60 -8.55 -9.39 -13.11
CA GLU A 60 -8.54 -7.94 -13.22
C GLU A 60 -7.59 -7.29 -12.20
N ALA A 61 -7.15 -6.07 -12.51
CA ALA A 61 -6.42 -5.27 -11.54
C ALA A 61 -7.36 -4.76 -10.45
N VAL A 62 -6.89 -4.73 -9.21
CA VAL A 62 -7.64 -4.14 -8.09
C VAL A 62 -7.92 -2.66 -8.37
N GLU A 63 -9.09 -2.17 -7.94
CA GLU A 63 -9.46 -0.76 -8.09
C GLU A 63 -8.36 0.19 -7.56
N MET A 64 -8.20 1.34 -8.20
CA MET A 64 -7.22 2.38 -7.84
C MET A 64 -5.76 1.94 -8.02
N SER A 65 -5.47 0.78 -8.61
CA SER A 65 -4.09 0.39 -8.96
C SER A 65 -3.44 1.37 -9.97
N PRO A 66 -2.19 1.83 -9.77
CA PRO A 66 -1.30 1.55 -8.63
C PRO A 66 -1.46 2.50 -7.43
N GLY A 67 -2.26 3.56 -7.57
CA GLY A 67 -2.50 4.58 -6.53
C GLY A 67 -2.94 4.01 -5.17
N ARG A 68 -3.62 2.85 -5.14
CA ARG A 68 -4.07 2.20 -3.90
C ARG A 68 -2.92 1.88 -2.95
N TRP A 69 -1.93 1.10 -3.42
CA TRP A 69 -0.78 0.73 -2.58
C TRP A 69 0.18 1.90 -2.38
N ILE A 70 0.30 2.81 -3.35
CA ILE A 70 1.10 4.04 -3.18
C ILE A 70 0.53 4.92 -2.07
N LEU A 71 -0.80 5.05 -1.97
CA LEU A 71 -1.41 5.81 -0.88
C LEU A 71 -1.20 5.11 0.46
N ILE A 72 -1.36 3.78 0.52
CA ILE A 72 -1.08 3.00 1.73
C ILE A 72 0.37 3.15 2.19
N GLN A 73 1.35 3.08 1.28
CA GLN A 73 2.77 3.30 1.60
C GLN A 73 3.02 4.71 2.18
N GLN A 74 2.39 5.75 1.61
CA GLN A 74 2.45 7.10 2.16
C GLN A 74 1.88 7.18 3.58
N ILE A 75 0.77 6.47 3.86
CA ILE A 75 0.17 6.41 5.20
C ILE A 75 1.08 5.67 6.18
N LEU A 76 1.70 4.56 5.79
CA LEU A 76 2.66 3.85 6.64
C LEU A 76 3.90 4.69 6.95
N ALA A 77 4.34 5.53 6.01
CA ALA A 77 5.41 6.50 6.27
C ALA A 77 5.00 7.61 7.25
N LEU A 78 3.75 8.08 7.17
CA LEU A 78 3.21 9.02 8.16
C LEU A 78 3.06 8.37 9.54
N VAL A 79 2.64 7.10 9.62
CA VAL A 79 2.55 6.34 10.87
C VAL A 79 3.91 6.28 11.55
N GLU A 80 4.97 5.90 10.82
CA GLU A 80 6.31 5.88 11.38
C GLU A 80 6.73 7.27 11.88
N THR A 81 6.50 8.31 11.09
CA THR A 81 6.88 9.68 11.46
C THR A 81 6.16 10.13 12.74
N ALA A 82 4.84 9.89 12.81
CA ALA A 82 4.02 10.26 13.95
C ALA A 82 4.43 9.51 15.22
N VAL A 83 4.69 8.20 15.13
CA VAL A 83 5.12 7.40 16.29
C VAL A 83 6.52 7.79 16.73
N ARG A 84 7.47 8.04 15.82
CA ARG A 84 8.81 8.52 16.20
C ARG A 84 8.75 9.87 16.92
N GLN A 85 7.89 10.79 16.48
CA GLN A 85 7.66 12.06 17.17
C GLN A 85 7.05 11.85 18.56
N LEU A 86 6.02 11.02 18.67
CA LEU A 86 5.40 10.67 19.94
C LEU A 86 6.39 10.04 20.93
N MET A 87 7.30 9.19 20.44
CA MET A 87 8.33 8.54 21.26
C MET A 87 9.42 9.50 21.72
N ALA A 88 9.69 10.57 20.96
CA ALA A 88 10.66 11.61 21.28
C ALA A 88 10.10 12.66 22.27
N ASP A 89 8.78 12.89 22.26
CA ASP A 89 8.13 13.89 23.12
C ASP A 89 7.94 13.39 24.56
N SER A 90 8.56 14.08 25.53
CA SER A 90 8.49 13.73 26.96
C SER A 90 7.15 14.04 27.64
N VAL A 91 6.21 14.67 26.94
CA VAL A 91 4.91 15.13 27.48
C VAL A 91 3.81 14.06 27.36
N HIS A 92 3.96 13.12 26.42
CA HIS A 92 2.94 12.13 26.09
C HIS A 92 3.26 10.72 26.65
N THR A 93 3.83 10.65 27.85
CA THR A 93 4.29 9.38 28.47
C THR A 93 3.20 8.30 28.51
N ASN A 94 1.99 8.66 28.93
CA ASN A 94 0.89 7.70 29.06
C ASN A 94 0.38 7.18 27.70
N LEU A 95 0.53 7.95 26.61
CA LEU A 95 0.14 7.51 25.26
C LEU A 95 1.23 6.63 24.62
N ALA A 96 2.50 6.87 24.97
CA ALA A 96 3.59 5.99 24.59
C ALA A 96 3.52 4.63 25.29
N GLU A 97 2.90 4.54 26.47
CA GLU A 97 2.68 3.30 27.21
C GLU A 97 1.68 2.35 26.51
N GLY A 98 0.73 2.89 25.73
CA GLY A 98 -0.22 2.10 24.94
C GLY A 98 0.33 1.53 23.63
N LEU A 99 1.63 1.68 23.37
CA LEU A 99 2.30 1.25 22.14
C LEU A 99 3.53 0.39 22.45
N ILE A 100 3.81 -0.60 21.60
CA ILE A 100 5.14 -1.21 21.51
C ILE A 100 5.86 -0.57 20.34
N PHE A 101 7.10 -0.12 20.59
CA PHE A 101 7.97 0.47 19.59
C PHE A 101 9.36 -0.15 19.69
N GLU A 102 9.75 -0.93 18.69
CA GLU A 102 11.06 -1.58 18.61
C GLU A 102 11.84 -0.99 17.43
N ASP A 103 12.87 -0.19 17.75
CA ASP A 103 13.77 0.38 16.76
C ASP A 103 14.95 -0.56 16.52
N HIS A 104 15.01 -1.17 15.34
CA HIS A 104 16.06 -2.12 14.97
C HIS A 104 17.26 -1.46 14.26
N GLY A 105 17.38 -0.13 14.33
CA GLY A 105 18.53 0.61 13.83
C GLY A 105 18.22 1.57 12.68
N VAL A 106 19.24 2.32 12.28
CA VAL A 106 19.08 3.45 11.37
C VAL A 106 18.70 2.97 9.96
N GLY A 107 17.74 3.65 9.33
CA GLY A 107 17.25 3.30 7.98
C GLY A 107 16.25 2.14 7.94
N ARG A 108 15.94 1.51 9.08
CA ARG A 108 14.92 0.46 9.18
C ARG A 108 13.59 1.03 9.67
N VAL A 109 12.51 0.46 9.16
CA VAL A 109 11.17 0.73 9.69
C VAL A 109 11.06 0.02 11.05
N PRO A 110 10.66 0.73 12.13
CA PRO A 110 10.53 0.14 13.44
C PRO A 110 9.30 -0.77 13.50
N VAL A 111 9.33 -1.80 14.34
CA VAL A 111 8.13 -2.60 14.61
C VAL A 111 7.24 -1.80 15.56
N ILE A 112 6.02 -1.50 15.10
CA ILE A 112 5.03 -0.71 15.83
C ILE A 112 3.83 -1.61 16.13
N ARG A 113 3.41 -1.65 17.40
CA ARG A 113 2.16 -2.28 17.82
C ARG A 113 1.30 -1.34 18.63
N ILE A 114 0.00 -1.44 18.44
CA ILE A 114 -1.01 -0.68 19.20
C ILE A 114 -1.68 -1.62 20.19
N LEU A 115 -1.47 -1.40 21.49
CA LEU A 115 -2.03 -2.24 22.55
C LEU A 115 -3.30 -1.64 23.15
N GLU A 116 -3.38 -0.31 23.21
CA GLU A 116 -4.50 0.39 23.82
C GLU A 116 -5.31 1.24 22.83
N GLU A 117 -6.62 1.30 23.06
CA GLU A 117 -7.54 2.14 22.27
C GLU A 117 -7.22 3.65 22.40
N SER A 118 -6.64 4.06 23.54
CA SER A 118 -6.20 5.44 23.79
C SER A 118 -5.13 5.89 22.78
N ALA A 119 -4.13 5.02 22.55
CA ALA A 119 -3.04 5.25 21.63
C ALA A 119 -3.52 5.23 20.17
N ASP A 120 -4.44 4.33 19.82
CA ASP A 120 -5.09 4.29 18.50
C ASP A 120 -5.78 5.61 18.16
N ARG A 121 -6.70 6.05 19.03
CA ARG A 121 -7.49 7.29 18.81
C ARG A 121 -6.58 8.50 18.64
N HIS A 122 -5.51 8.59 19.42
CA HIS A 122 -4.53 9.67 19.30
C HIS A 122 -3.77 9.61 17.98
N LEU A 123 -3.24 8.45 17.60
CA LEU A 123 -2.53 8.26 16.35
C LEU A 123 -3.41 8.60 15.14
N ILE A 124 -4.65 8.10 15.11
CA ILE A 124 -5.63 8.44 14.06
C ILE A 124 -5.86 9.95 13.98
N GLY A 125 -6.02 10.62 15.12
CA GLY A 125 -6.19 12.09 15.18
C GLY A 125 -5.00 12.84 14.59
N VAL A 126 -3.77 12.45 14.97
CA VAL A 126 -2.53 13.05 14.44
C VAL A 126 -2.40 12.82 12.94
N LEU A 127 -2.69 11.62 12.46
CA LEU A 127 -2.65 11.27 11.04
C LEU A 127 -3.68 12.08 10.26
N ALA A 128 -4.94 12.11 10.70
CA ALA A 128 -6.01 12.85 10.05
C ALA A 128 -5.71 14.35 9.98
N ALA A 129 -5.23 14.94 11.08
CA ALA A 129 -4.84 16.36 11.12
C ALA A 129 -3.67 16.66 10.17
N THR A 130 -2.68 15.77 10.13
CA THR A 130 -1.51 15.92 9.23
C THR A 130 -1.93 15.82 7.76
N ILE A 131 -2.79 14.85 7.41
CA ILE A 131 -3.33 14.68 6.06
C ILE A 131 -4.13 15.91 5.65
N CYS A 132 -5.04 16.40 6.49
CA CYS A 132 -5.85 17.57 6.18
C CYS A 132 -5.00 18.84 6.01
N ARG A 133 -3.90 18.98 6.78
CA ARG A 133 -3.00 20.14 6.69
C ARG A 133 -2.07 20.09 5.49
N ARG A 134 -1.42 18.95 5.25
CA ARG A 134 -0.35 18.82 4.24
C ARG A 134 -0.82 18.26 2.90
N GLY A 135 -1.94 17.54 2.88
CA GLY A 135 -2.35 16.72 1.73
C GLY A 135 -1.48 15.47 1.56
N LEU A 136 -1.82 14.65 0.56
CA LEU A 136 -1.04 13.50 0.10
C LEU A 136 -0.91 13.56 -1.43
N THR A 137 0.05 12.82 -1.99
CA THR A 137 0.13 12.63 -3.44
C THR A 137 -1.13 11.92 -3.92
N GLY A 138 -1.89 12.54 -4.82
CA GLY A 138 -3.19 12.03 -5.24
C GLY A 138 -4.38 12.50 -4.40
N PHE A 139 -4.15 13.26 -3.32
CA PHE A 139 -5.19 13.78 -2.42
C PHE A 139 -4.83 15.18 -1.87
N PRO A 140 -5.00 16.25 -2.67
CA PRO A 140 -4.56 17.61 -2.33
C PRO A 140 -5.56 18.36 -1.42
N VAL A 141 -5.99 17.74 -0.31
CA VAL A 141 -7.02 18.29 0.58
C VAL A 141 -6.61 19.61 1.26
N ALA A 142 -5.31 19.89 1.40
CA ALA A 142 -4.77 21.11 2.01
C ALA A 142 -5.29 22.41 1.37
N HIS A 143 -5.65 22.37 0.08
CA HIS A 143 -6.16 23.55 -0.65
C HIS A 143 -7.67 23.79 -0.47
N LYS A 144 -8.39 22.87 0.18
CA LYS A 144 -9.80 23.08 0.54
C LYS A 144 -9.92 24.10 1.67
N ASN A 145 -11.06 24.76 1.78
CA ASN A 145 -11.31 25.70 2.89
C ASN A 145 -11.36 24.97 4.23
N GLU A 146 -11.24 25.71 5.33
CA GLU A 146 -11.19 25.14 6.68
C GLU A 146 -12.39 24.26 7.01
N ARG A 147 -13.60 24.70 6.63
CA ARG A 147 -14.84 23.92 6.82
C ARG A 147 -14.75 22.53 6.17
N MET A 148 -14.31 22.46 4.91
CA MET A 148 -14.13 21.18 4.22
C MET A 148 -13.00 20.36 4.84
N ARG A 149 -11.87 20.97 5.20
CA ARG A 149 -10.76 20.24 5.85
C ARG A 149 -11.19 19.62 7.18
N GLN A 150 -12.01 20.33 7.97
CA GLN A 150 -12.57 19.82 9.22
C GLN A 150 -13.59 18.69 8.98
N ALA A 151 -14.45 18.84 7.98
CA ALA A 151 -15.38 17.77 7.59
C ALA A 151 -14.63 16.52 7.11
N VAL A 152 -13.57 16.67 6.31
CA VAL A 152 -12.71 15.55 5.89
C VAL A 152 -11.98 14.93 7.06
N HIS A 153 -11.46 15.73 7.99
CA HIS A 153 -10.84 15.23 9.22
C HIS A 153 -11.80 14.29 9.96
N ASN A 154 -13.02 14.76 10.23
CA ASN A 154 -14.06 13.94 10.88
C ASN A 154 -14.41 12.72 10.02
N TYR A 155 -14.56 12.89 8.71
CA TYR A 155 -14.89 11.81 7.79
C TYR A 155 -13.88 10.66 7.79
N ILE A 156 -12.58 10.94 7.95
CA ILE A 156 -11.55 9.89 7.96
C ILE A 156 -11.16 9.45 9.38
N SER A 157 -11.49 10.21 10.43
CA SER A 157 -11.08 9.90 11.80
C SER A 157 -12.15 9.23 12.67
N VAL A 158 -13.44 9.39 12.35
CA VAL A 158 -14.54 8.83 13.17
C VAL A 158 -15.40 7.80 12.46
N ASN A 159 -15.86 6.82 13.23
CA ASN A 159 -16.74 5.76 12.74
C ASN A 159 -18.12 6.29 12.30
N GLN A 160 -18.72 7.15 13.13
CA GLN A 160 -20.00 7.80 12.87
C GLN A 160 -19.77 9.27 12.50
N VAL A 161 -20.07 9.63 11.25
CA VAL A 161 -19.91 10.98 10.71
C VAL A 161 -21.22 11.75 10.88
N THR A 162 -21.15 13.06 11.10
CA THR A 162 -22.36 13.88 11.18
C THR A 162 -23.01 13.97 9.78
N PRO A 163 -24.36 14.05 9.68
CA PRO A 163 -25.01 14.21 8.38
C PRO A 163 -24.55 15.44 7.59
N GLU A 164 -24.15 16.50 8.29
CA GLU A 164 -23.60 17.72 7.68
C GLU A 164 -22.22 17.48 7.05
N ASP A 165 -21.28 16.89 7.80
CA ASP A 165 -19.95 16.57 7.28
C ASP A 165 -20.03 15.56 6.13
N LEU A 166 -20.92 14.57 6.25
CA LEU A 166 -21.18 13.57 5.21
C LEU A 166 -21.65 14.24 3.91
N ALA A 167 -22.69 15.07 3.99
CA ALA A 167 -23.23 15.76 2.82
C ALA A 167 -22.20 16.71 2.18
N LEU A 168 -21.33 17.33 2.99
CA LEU A 168 -20.29 18.22 2.49
C LEU A 168 -19.18 17.47 1.76
N VAL A 169 -18.67 16.37 2.33
CA VAL A 169 -17.58 15.58 1.73
C VAL A 169 -18.05 14.82 0.49
N GLU A 170 -19.25 14.23 0.55
CA GLU A 170 -19.81 13.38 -0.50
C GLU A 170 -20.56 14.16 -1.59
N ASP A 171 -20.51 15.49 -1.58
CA ASP A 171 -21.11 16.33 -2.62
C ASP A 171 -20.48 16.07 -4.01
N PHE A 172 -21.36 15.81 -4.98
CA PHE A 172 -21.01 15.53 -6.37
C PHE A 172 -21.02 16.78 -7.28
N ASP A 173 -21.71 17.86 -6.88
CA ASP A 173 -22.08 18.94 -7.79
C ASP A 173 -21.24 20.22 -7.63
N THR A 174 -20.64 20.46 -6.46
CA THR A 174 -19.94 21.73 -6.18
C THR A 174 -18.46 21.54 -5.85
N THR A 175 -18.12 21.49 -4.57
CA THR A 175 -16.76 21.61 -4.01
C THR A 175 -16.34 20.38 -3.21
N GLY A 176 -17.25 19.42 -3.05
CA GLY A 176 -17.03 18.13 -2.42
C GLY A 176 -15.93 17.30 -3.08
N LEU A 177 -15.63 16.15 -2.47
CA LEU A 177 -14.56 15.26 -2.92
C LEU A 177 -15.06 14.17 -3.87
N PHE A 178 -16.37 13.99 -3.99
CA PHE A 178 -16.99 12.93 -4.81
C PHE A 178 -17.21 13.34 -6.26
N ASN A 179 -17.02 14.63 -6.58
CA ASN A 179 -17.02 15.16 -7.95
C ASN A 179 -15.88 14.64 -8.84
N SER A 180 -14.85 13.99 -8.27
CA SER A 180 -13.72 13.40 -8.99
C SER A 180 -13.45 11.98 -8.47
N PRO A 181 -13.35 10.96 -9.35
CA PRO A 181 -13.06 9.59 -8.94
C PRO A 181 -11.76 9.45 -8.15
N THR A 182 -10.74 10.26 -8.46
CA THR A 182 -9.45 10.21 -7.77
C THR A 182 -9.57 10.62 -6.30
N THR A 183 -10.21 11.76 -6.02
CA THR A 183 -10.39 12.27 -4.65
C THR A 183 -11.40 11.44 -3.87
N LYS A 184 -12.44 10.95 -4.55
CA LYS A 184 -13.43 10.02 -4.01
C LYS A 184 -12.76 8.73 -3.52
N ASN A 185 -12.02 8.06 -4.40
CA ASN A 185 -11.38 6.79 -4.06
C ASN A 185 -10.29 6.98 -3.00
N ALA A 186 -9.55 8.10 -3.05
CA ALA A 186 -8.57 8.41 -2.02
C ALA A 186 -9.22 8.64 -0.65
N VAL A 187 -10.29 9.46 -0.53
CA VAL A 187 -10.93 9.72 0.76
C VAL A 187 -11.62 8.48 1.33
N LEU A 188 -12.21 7.63 0.46
CA LEU A 188 -12.77 6.34 0.87
C LEU A 188 -11.67 5.40 1.38
N LEU A 189 -10.56 5.27 0.66
CA LEU A 189 -9.43 4.45 1.11
C LEU A 189 -8.88 4.95 2.47
N LEU A 190 -8.74 6.26 2.66
CA LEU A 190 -8.31 6.84 3.94
C LEU A 190 -9.32 6.56 5.06
N ARG A 191 -10.62 6.66 4.79
CA ARG A 191 -11.67 6.30 5.74
C ARG A 191 -11.62 4.82 6.10
N GLY A 192 -11.34 3.94 5.14
CA GLY A 192 -11.12 2.51 5.36
C GLY A 192 -9.91 2.25 6.27
N LEU A 193 -8.78 2.89 5.98
CA LEU A 193 -7.52 2.76 6.70
C LEU A 193 -7.61 3.25 8.15
N LEU A 194 -8.18 4.44 8.35
CA LEU A 194 -8.21 5.14 9.64
C LEU A 194 -9.51 4.83 10.40
N ALA A 195 -10.65 5.41 10.01
CA ALA A 195 -11.91 5.28 10.73
C ALA A 195 -12.48 3.86 10.79
N LYS A 196 -12.30 3.04 9.75
CA LYS A 196 -12.81 1.64 9.72
C LYS A 196 -11.80 0.60 10.21
N GLY A 197 -10.65 1.05 10.71
CA GLY A 197 -9.78 0.24 11.54
C GLY A 197 -8.87 -0.75 10.83
N VAL A 198 -8.62 -0.61 9.51
CA VAL A 198 -7.63 -1.48 8.83
C VAL A 198 -6.23 -1.30 9.42
N LEU A 199 -5.82 -0.06 9.76
CA LEU A 199 -4.53 0.18 10.41
C LEU A 199 -4.49 -0.37 11.85
N LEU A 200 -5.54 -0.12 12.64
CA LEU A 200 -5.66 -0.68 13.99
C LEU A 200 -5.63 -2.21 13.97
N PHE A 201 -6.30 -2.83 12.99
CA PHE A 201 -6.27 -4.27 12.80
C PHE A 201 -4.85 -4.77 12.50
N ALA A 202 -4.16 -4.14 11.54
CA ALA A 202 -2.83 -4.56 11.12
C ALA A 202 -1.74 -4.33 12.19
N LEU A 203 -1.80 -3.21 12.92
CA LEU A 203 -0.79 -2.84 13.92
C LEU A 203 -1.16 -3.32 15.34
N GLY A 204 -2.43 -3.49 15.66
CA GLY A 204 -2.88 -3.94 16.98
C GLY A 204 -3.16 -5.43 17.04
N GLN A 205 -4.01 -5.95 16.14
CA GLN A 205 -4.48 -7.34 16.22
C GLN A 205 -3.52 -8.35 15.55
N LYS A 206 -2.68 -7.91 14.61
CA LYS A 206 -1.79 -8.81 13.85
C LYS A 206 -0.33 -8.62 14.26
N ARG A 207 0.35 -9.74 14.53
CA ARG A 207 1.79 -9.82 14.85
C ARG A 207 2.56 -10.43 13.70
N PHE A 208 3.64 -9.77 13.31
CA PHE A 208 4.55 -10.29 12.30
C PHE A 208 5.16 -11.61 12.78
N ARG A 209 5.28 -12.58 11.88
CA ARG A 209 5.71 -13.97 12.10
C ARG A 209 4.80 -14.80 13.00
N VAL A 210 3.77 -14.25 13.63
CA VAL A 210 2.83 -15.00 14.48
C VAL A 210 1.48 -15.15 13.81
N ASN A 211 0.89 -14.04 13.34
CA ASN A 211 -0.40 -14.05 12.64
C ASN A 211 -0.26 -13.84 11.13
N TYR A 212 0.89 -13.31 10.67
CA TYR A 212 1.14 -13.09 9.25
C TYR A 212 2.64 -13.06 8.92
N GLY A 213 2.96 -13.27 7.64
CA GLY A 213 4.32 -13.13 7.12
C GLY A 213 4.44 -13.63 5.68
N LEU A 214 5.67 -13.72 5.18
CA LEU A 214 5.97 -14.26 3.85
C LEU A 214 6.16 -15.77 3.90
N ALA A 215 5.63 -16.48 2.91
CA ALA A 215 5.74 -17.94 2.83
C ALA A 215 6.42 -18.40 1.52
N PRO A 216 7.74 -18.19 1.36
CA PRO A 216 8.44 -18.52 0.11
C PRO A 216 8.43 -20.02 -0.22
N ALA A 217 8.27 -20.89 0.78
CA ALA A 217 8.17 -22.33 0.61
C ALA A 217 6.74 -22.82 0.26
N ARG A 218 5.73 -21.93 0.28
CA ARG A 218 4.33 -22.28 -0.02
C ARG A 218 4.18 -22.73 -1.47
N ARG A 219 3.24 -23.65 -1.71
CA ARG A 219 2.84 -24.15 -3.03
C ARG A 219 1.34 -23.91 -3.22
N PRO A 220 0.90 -23.13 -4.22
CA PRO A 220 1.71 -22.30 -5.11
C PRO A 220 2.44 -21.17 -4.35
N PRO A 221 3.59 -20.69 -4.87
CA PRO A 221 4.31 -19.59 -4.25
C PRO A 221 3.52 -18.29 -4.39
N THR A 222 3.61 -17.42 -3.38
CA THR A 222 3.11 -16.05 -3.45
C THR A 222 4.13 -15.10 -2.80
N MET A 223 4.15 -13.87 -3.30
CA MET A 223 4.95 -12.79 -2.71
C MET A 223 4.14 -11.91 -1.75
N LEU A 224 2.85 -12.18 -1.58
CA LEU A 224 1.97 -11.47 -0.65
C LEU A 224 2.10 -12.04 0.77
N ALA A 225 1.78 -11.22 1.77
CA ALA A 225 1.66 -11.70 3.14
C ALA A 225 0.48 -12.67 3.27
N VAL A 226 0.70 -13.78 3.98
CA VAL A 226 -0.29 -14.83 4.20
C VAL A 226 -0.59 -14.97 5.69
N PRO A 227 -1.76 -15.50 6.08
CA PRO A 227 -2.07 -15.83 7.46
C PRO A 227 -1.15 -16.91 8.02
N TYR A 228 -0.83 -16.81 9.31
CA TYR A 228 -0.05 -17.80 10.05
C TYR A 228 -0.94 -18.42 11.13
N ARG A 229 -0.85 -19.75 11.28
CA ARG A 229 -1.58 -20.49 12.31
C ARG A 229 -0.91 -20.39 13.67
N ALA A 230 0.41 -20.26 13.64
CA ALA A 230 1.26 -20.06 14.80
C ALA A 230 2.55 -19.38 14.36
N LYS A 231 3.41 -19.09 15.33
CA LYS A 231 4.73 -18.53 15.08
C LYS A 231 5.51 -19.31 14.00
N ASP A 232 5.96 -18.60 12.96
CA ASP A 232 6.71 -19.10 11.80
C ASP A 232 6.02 -20.23 11.01
N MET A 233 4.72 -20.44 11.26
CA MET A 233 3.92 -21.51 10.65
C MET A 233 2.82 -20.90 9.76
N PRO A 234 3.13 -20.61 8.47
CA PRO A 234 2.14 -20.08 7.53
C PRO A 234 1.00 -21.08 7.34
N SER A 235 -0.24 -20.57 7.29
CA SER A 235 -1.39 -21.40 6.96
C SER A 235 -1.27 -21.90 5.51
N PRO A 236 -1.35 -23.23 5.27
CA PRO A 236 -1.36 -23.77 3.93
C PRO A 236 -2.53 -23.19 3.14
N ARG A 237 -2.23 -22.59 1.98
CA ARG A 237 -3.21 -22.14 0.97
C ARG A 237 -4.18 -21.02 1.39
N SER A 238 -4.14 -20.56 2.64
CA SER A 238 -4.98 -19.44 3.11
C SER A 238 -4.42 -18.07 2.70
N GLU A 239 -5.32 -17.12 2.48
CA GLU A 239 -5.06 -15.72 2.13
C GLU A 239 -6.01 -14.82 2.94
N PHE A 240 -5.66 -13.55 3.13
CA PHE A 240 -6.59 -12.59 3.73
C PHE A 240 -7.61 -12.12 2.69
N SER A 241 -8.89 -12.01 3.07
CA SER A 241 -9.95 -11.61 2.12
C SER A 241 -9.91 -10.12 1.77
N HIS A 242 -9.46 -9.27 2.71
CA HIS A 242 -9.51 -7.82 2.55
C HIS A 242 -8.25 -7.27 1.84
N PRO A 243 -8.37 -6.65 0.65
CA PRO A 243 -7.20 -6.22 -0.13
C PRO A 243 -6.31 -5.19 0.57
N ASP A 244 -6.88 -4.26 1.34
CA ASP A 244 -6.06 -3.27 2.07
C ASP A 244 -5.29 -3.90 3.24
N VAL A 245 -5.83 -4.96 3.85
CA VAL A 245 -5.13 -5.75 4.87
C VAL A 245 -3.96 -6.48 4.21
N VAL A 246 -4.19 -7.13 3.06
CA VAL A 246 -3.13 -7.79 2.29
C VAL A 246 -2.01 -6.81 1.95
N ILE A 247 -2.34 -5.62 1.42
CA ILE A 247 -1.34 -4.61 1.05
C ILE A 247 -0.56 -4.15 2.29
N VAL A 248 -1.24 -3.76 3.37
CA VAL A 248 -0.57 -3.28 4.61
C VAL A 248 0.34 -4.36 5.19
N LEU A 249 -0.17 -5.58 5.39
CA LEU A 249 0.60 -6.69 5.97
C LEU A 249 1.76 -7.12 5.06
N THR A 250 1.59 -7.03 3.73
CA THR A 250 2.68 -7.25 2.78
C THR A 250 3.76 -6.18 2.94
N CYS A 251 3.40 -4.90 2.94
CA CYS A 251 4.36 -3.81 3.19
C CYS A 251 5.13 -4.03 4.50
N LEU A 252 4.42 -4.27 5.61
CA LEU A 252 5.04 -4.53 6.92
C LEU A 252 5.98 -5.75 6.88
N SER A 253 5.57 -6.85 6.22
CA SER A 253 6.40 -8.06 6.12
C SER A 253 7.75 -7.78 5.44
N TYR A 254 7.76 -7.02 4.34
CA TYR A 254 9.01 -6.67 3.66
C TYR A 254 9.79 -5.56 4.35
N TYR A 255 9.14 -4.62 5.04
CA TYR A 255 9.83 -3.63 5.86
C TYR A 255 10.63 -4.30 6.99
N TYR A 256 10.04 -5.32 7.63
CA TYR A 256 10.68 -6.03 8.74
C TYR A 256 11.71 -7.06 8.28
N SER A 257 11.42 -7.83 7.21
CA SER A 257 12.35 -8.85 6.69
C SER A 257 13.45 -8.30 5.78
N GLY A 258 13.20 -7.18 5.09
CA GLY A 258 14.07 -6.68 4.03
C GLY A 258 13.98 -7.49 2.74
N LEU A 259 14.60 -7.00 1.68
CA LEU A 259 14.65 -7.69 0.38
C LEU A 259 15.75 -8.76 0.34
N SER A 260 15.61 -9.81 -0.46
CA SER A 260 16.73 -10.71 -0.80
C SER A 260 17.67 -10.08 -1.84
N ASP A 261 18.86 -10.65 -2.02
CA ASP A 261 19.81 -10.15 -3.03
C ASP A 261 19.24 -10.25 -4.44
N GLU A 262 18.51 -11.33 -4.75
CA GLU A 262 17.83 -11.51 -6.03
C GLU A 262 16.72 -10.46 -6.26
N GLN A 263 16.00 -10.10 -5.20
CA GLN A 263 14.99 -9.04 -5.25
C GLN A 263 15.63 -7.67 -5.46
N LEU A 264 16.76 -7.39 -4.80
CA LEU A 264 17.54 -6.18 -5.03
C LEU A 264 18.06 -6.11 -6.46
N TYR A 265 18.66 -7.19 -6.98
CA TYR A 265 19.05 -7.25 -8.39
C TYR A 265 17.87 -6.96 -9.32
N THR A 266 16.67 -7.48 -9.03
CA THR A 266 15.46 -7.18 -9.79
C THR A 266 15.14 -5.68 -9.76
N CYS A 267 15.23 -5.03 -8.59
CA CYS A 267 15.03 -3.59 -8.46
C CYS A 267 16.07 -2.78 -9.27
N PHE A 268 17.34 -3.16 -9.19
CA PHE A 268 18.42 -2.51 -9.94
C PHE A 268 18.29 -2.70 -11.45
N GLN A 269 17.85 -3.88 -11.90
CA GLN A 269 17.54 -4.13 -13.31
C GLN A 269 16.38 -3.24 -13.79
N LEU A 270 15.31 -3.13 -13.00
CA LEU A 270 14.19 -2.25 -13.32
C LEU A 270 14.59 -0.77 -13.35
N LEU A 271 15.43 -0.31 -12.41
CA LEU A 271 16.00 1.04 -12.47
C LEU A 271 16.88 1.23 -13.71
N HIS A 272 17.74 0.27 -14.02
CA HIS A 272 18.62 0.34 -15.19
C HIS A 272 17.81 0.42 -16.49
N ASP A 273 16.74 -0.36 -16.58
CA ASP A 273 15.80 -0.35 -17.71
C ASP A 273 15.00 0.97 -17.79
N ASP A 274 14.75 1.64 -16.65
CA ASP A 274 14.08 2.95 -16.55
C ASP A 274 15.09 4.12 -16.39
N SER A 275 15.99 4.26 -17.36
CA SER A 275 17.16 5.15 -17.31
C SER A 275 16.86 6.63 -17.04
N ASP A 276 15.65 7.11 -17.38
CA ASP A 276 15.29 8.53 -17.27
C ASP A 276 15.00 8.95 -15.82
N GLN A 277 14.50 8.03 -14.99
CA GLN A 277 14.21 8.26 -13.57
C GLN A 277 15.14 7.51 -12.61
N ALA A 278 16.01 6.63 -13.13
CA ALA A 278 16.91 5.80 -12.34
C ALA A 278 17.68 6.56 -11.25
N GLU A 279 18.35 7.65 -11.64
CA GLU A 279 19.17 8.46 -10.72
C GLU A 279 18.31 9.19 -9.67
N GLN A 280 17.09 9.58 -10.02
CA GLN A 280 16.17 10.22 -9.08
C GLN A 280 15.64 9.24 -8.04
N GLU A 281 15.18 8.08 -8.51
CA GLU A 281 14.59 7.06 -7.66
C GLU A 281 15.67 6.45 -6.76
N TYR A 282 16.84 6.14 -7.32
CA TYR A 282 18.01 5.74 -6.53
C TYR A 282 18.43 6.81 -5.52
N GLY A 283 18.36 8.11 -5.87
CA GLY A 283 18.61 9.19 -4.92
C GLY A 283 17.68 9.16 -3.70
N ARG A 284 16.41 8.73 -3.87
CA ARG A 284 15.49 8.50 -2.74
C ARG A 284 15.92 7.30 -1.89
N TRP A 285 16.41 6.24 -2.54
CA TRP A 285 16.92 5.06 -1.85
C TRP A 285 18.15 5.41 -1.00
N ALA A 286 19.13 6.08 -1.60
CA ALA A 286 20.34 6.54 -0.94
C ALA A 286 20.04 7.50 0.23
N ALA A 287 19.05 8.39 0.09
CA ALA A 287 18.66 9.33 1.14
C ALA A 287 18.12 8.64 2.42
N GLN A 288 17.60 7.42 2.32
CA GLN A 288 17.14 6.63 3.47
C GLN A 288 18.06 5.44 3.79
N ALA A 289 19.26 5.42 3.23
CA ALA A 289 20.28 4.41 3.48
C ALA A 289 21.52 5.06 4.11
N PRO A 290 21.49 5.34 5.42
CA PRO A 290 22.56 6.08 6.11
C PRO A 290 23.91 5.33 6.10
N ASP A 291 23.87 4.00 6.02
CA ASP A 291 25.05 3.14 5.97
C ASP A 291 25.64 3.02 4.56
N LEU A 292 25.03 3.65 3.55
CA LEU A 292 25.51 3.62 2.18
C LEU A 292 26.73 4.55 2.02
N PRO A 293 27.89 4.04 1.56
CA PRO A 293 29.08 4.88 1.41
C PRO A 293 28.86 6.05 0.43
N PRO A 294 29.50 7.23 0.66
CA PRO A 294 29.34 8.40 -0.21
C PRO A 294 29.64 8.14 -1.70
N SER A 295 30.57 7.22 -1.99
CA SER A 295 30.90 6.83 -3.38
C SER A 295 29.75 6.18 -4.13
N PHE A 296 28.76 5.64 -3.41
CA PHE A 296 27.64 4.89 -3.94
C PHE A 296 26.30 5.63 -3.80
N GLN A 297 26.30 6.94 -3.51
CA GLN A 297 25.08 7.74 -3.42
C GLN A 297 24.43 8.04 -4.78
N HIS A 298 25.15 7.81 -5.87
CA HIS A 298 24.68 8.02 -7.25
C HIS A 298 24.50 6.69 -7.97
N PHE A 299 23.43 6.57 -8.76
CA PHE A 299 23.15 5.34 -9.52
C PHE A 299 24.23 5.09 -10.56
N SER A 300 24.70 6.16 -11.22
CA SER A 300 25.83 6.11 -12.15
C SER A 300 27.14 5.56 -11.57
N SER A 301 27.29 5.50 -10.24
CA SER A 301 28.45 4.93 -9.57
C SER A 301 28.34 3.41 -9.29
N ILE A 302 27.16 2.81 -9.54
CA ILE A 302 26.91 1.40 -9.23
C ILE A 302 27.17 0.55 -10.47
N ASN A 303 28.06 -0.44 -10.34
CA ASN A 303 28.23 -1.46 -11.36
C ASN A 303 27.46 -2.73 -10.98
N ILE A 304 26.26 -2.91 -11.55
CA ILE A 304 25.38 -4.06 -11.25
C ILE A 304 26.02 -5.41 -11.67
N GLU A 305 27.00 -5.40 -12.59
CA GLU A 305 27.74 -6.61 -12.99
C GLU A 305 28.79 -7.03 -11.95
N ASP A 306 29.21 -6.10 -11.08
CA ASP A 306 30.15 -6.38 -9.98
C ASP A 306 29.39 -6.93 -8.76
N LYS A 307 29.08 -8.24 -8.82
CA LYS A 307 28.33 -8.92 -7.75
C LYS A 307 28.95 -8.76 -6.36
N PRO A 308 30.28 -8.91 -6.17
CA PRO A 308 30.90 -8.68 -4.87
C PRO A 308 30.65 -7.27 -4.34
N GLN A 309 30.76 -6.22 -5.17
CA GLN A 309 30.43 -4.85 -4.76
C GLN A 309 28.97 -4.73 -4.32
N CYS A 310 28.05 -5.28 -5.11
CA CYS A 310 26.61 -5.26 -4.81
C CYS A 310 26.31 -5.98 -3.49
N GLU A 311 26.67 -7.26 -3.37
CA GLU A 311 26.27 -8.13 -2.26
C GLU A 311 26.95 -7.79 -0.93
N THR A 312 28.16 -7.23 -0.95
CA THR A 312 28.92 -6.96 0.28
C THR A 312 28.87 -5.51 0.76
N ILE A 313 28.57 -4.55 -0.13
CA ILE A 313 28.60 -3.11 0.20
C ILE A 313 27.24 -2.45 0.00
N VAL A 314 26.69 -2.54 -1.22
CA VAL A 314 25.50 -1.76 -1.60
C VAL A 314 24.22 -2.38 -1.03
N PHE A 315 24.03 -3.68 -1.22
CA PHE A 315 22.81 -4.39 -0.84
C PHE A 315 22.58 -4.41 0.67
N PRO A 316 23.58 -4.64 1.54
CA PRO A 316 23.39 -4.54 2.99
C PRO A 316 22.82 -3.19 3.45
N ALA A 317 23.26 -2.08 2.84
CA ALA A 317 22.79 -0.73 3.17
C ALA A 317 21.38 -0.43 2.63
N LEU A 318 20.99 -1.02 1.50
CA LEU A 318 19.70 -0.79 0.85
C LEU A 318 18.59 -1.77 1.25
N ARG A 319 18.95 -2.95 1.78
CA ARG A 319 18.04 -4.08 2.01
C ARG A 319 16.75 -3.72 2.76
N HIS A 320 16.87 -2.84 3.75
CA HIS A 320 15.78 -2.43 4.63
C HIS A 320 15.31 -0.99 4.39
N ALA A 321 15.93 -0.28 3.45
CA ALA A 321 15.56 1.10 3.15
C ALA A 321 14.14 1.11 2.56
N ARG A 322 13.18 1.75 3.25
CA ARG A 322 11.77 1.78 2.84
C ARG A 322 11.59 2.12 1.34
N PRO A 323 12.26 3.12 0.75
CA PRO A 323 12.03 3.48 -0.66
C PRO A 323 12.35 2.34 -1.62
N VAL A 324 13.35 1.50 -1.31
CA VAL A 324 13.72 0.34 -2.13
C VAL A 324 12.66 -0.76 -2.00
N VAL A 325 12.19 -0.99 -0.78
CA VAL A 325 11.11 -1.95 -0.50
C VAL A 325 9.80 -1.50 -1.16
N ASP A 326 9.45 -0.22 -1.04
CA ASP A 326 8.26 0.37 -1.65
C ASP A 326 8.30 0.25 -3.16
N PHE A 327 9.47 0.49 -3.77
CA PHE A 327 9.69 0.29 -5.20
C PHE A 327 9.49 -1.18 -5.60
N PHE A 328 10.13 -2.13 -4.90
CA PHE A 328 9.94 -3.55 -5.18
C PHE A 328 8.47 -3.96 -5.12
N LEU A 329 7.77 -3.53 -4.07
CA LEU A 329 6.36 -3.84 -3.88
C LEU A 329 5.48 -3.22 -4.96
N ALA A 330 5.70 -1.94 -5.28
CA ALA A 330 4.86 -1.19 -6.21
C ALA A 330 5.07 -1.58 -7.68
N TYR A 331 6.26 -2.04 -8.07
CA TYR A 331 6.61 -2.34 -9.47
C TYR A 331 6.73 -3.84 -9.76
N VAL A 332 6.93 -4.69 -8.75
CA VAL A 332 7.07 -6.14 -8.92
C VAL A 332 5.92 -6.90 -8.29
N VAL A 333 5.74 -6.76 -6.97
CA VAL A 333 4.84 -7.64 -6.20
C VAL A 333 3.37 -7.34 -6.50
N PHE A 334 2.89 -6.14 -6.19
CA PHE A 334 1.47 -5.82 -6.32
C PHE A 334 0.97 -5.86 -7.78
N PRO A 335 1.70 -5.35 -8.79
CA PRO A 335 1.26 -5.46 -10.17
C PRO A 335 1.08 -6.90 -10.66
N LYS A 336 1.85 -7.84 -10.11
CA LYS A 336 1.79 -9.26 -10.45
C LYS A 336 0.71 -9.98 -9.65
N GLU A 337 0.69 -9.83 -8.33
CA GLU A 337 -0.06 -10.69 -7.41
C GLU A 337 -1.37 -10.06 -6.90
N MET A 338 -1.48 -8.72 -6.81
CA MET A 338 -2.71 -8.06 -6.34
C MET A 338 -3.74 -7.99 -7.46
N LYS A 339 -4.47 -9.10 -7.59
CA LYS A 339 -5.48 -9.34 -8.62
C LYS A 339 -6.81 -9.68 -7.98
N GLN A 340 -7.88 -9.36 -8.70
CA GLN A 340 -9.25 -9.69 -8.30
C GLN A 340 -9.98 -10.34 -9.47
N PHE A 341 -11.06 -11.05 -9.17
CA PHE A 341 -11.96 -11.62 -10.16
C PHE A 341 -13.35 -11.00 -9.99
N PRO A 342 -14.17 -10.95 -11.05
CA PRO A 342 -15.48 -10.33 -10.96
C PRO A 342 -16.43 -11.12 -10.06
N LEU A 343 -16.36 -12.45 -10.10
CA LEU A 343 -17.30 -13.33 -9.40
C LEU A 343 -16.56 -14.40 -8.59
N LYS A 344 -17.23 -14.95 -7.57
CA LYS A 344 -16.79 -16.13 -6.82
C LYS A 344 -17.93 -17.08 -6.48
N LEU A 345 -17.56 -18.32 -6.15
CA LEU A 345 -18.35 -19.26 -5.37
C LEU A 345 -17.71 -19.38 -3.99
N SER A 346 -18.52 -19.38 -2.93
CA SER A 346 -18.01 -19.46 -1.56
C SER A 346 -18.64 -20.63 -0.80
N SER A 347 -17.87 -21.26 0.08
CA SER A 347 -18.32 -22.30 1.00
C SER A 347 -17.70 -22.11 2.39
N SER A 348 -18.48 -22.37 3.44
CA SER A 348 -18.16 -22.03 4.84
C SER A 348 -18.65 -23.12 5.81
N GLY A 349 -18.41 -22.91 7.11
CA GLY A 349 -18.90 -23.80 8.17
C GLY A 349 -20.43 -24.03 8.15
N TRP A 350 -21.21 -23.09 7.61
CA TRP A 350 -22.66 -23.26 7.41
C TRP A 350 -22.99 -24.37 6.41
N ASP A 351 -22.22 -24.48 5.34
CA ASP A 351 -22.42 -25.48 4.29
C ASP A 351 -22.01 -26.87 4.78
N LEU A 352 -20.94 -26.94 5.58
CA LEU A 352 -20.51 -28.18 6.25
C LEU A 352 -21.51 -28.68 7.31
N ALA A 353 -22.23 -27.76 7.95
CA ALA A 353 -23.22 -28.06 8.98
C ALA A 353 -24.64 -28.29 8.43
N LYS A 354 -24.79 -28.38 7.11
CA LYS A 354 -26.08 -28.65 6.48
C LYS A 354 -26.59 -30.04 6.89
N PRO A 355 -27.80 -30.16 7.45
CA PRO A 355 -28.36 -31.45 7.80
C PRO A 355 -28.77 -32.23 6.55
N LYS A 356 -28.40 -33.51 6.50
CA LYS A 356 -28.85 -34.45 5.45
C LYS A 356 -30.32 -34.81 5.62
N LYS A 357 -31.00 -35.13 4.50
CA LYS A 357 -32.46 -35.36 4.45
C LYS A 357 -32.96 -36.44 5.42
N HIS A 358 -32.17 -37.49 5.65
CA HIS A 358 -32.58 -38.66 6.46
C HIS A 358 -31.71 -38.93 7.69
N HIS A 359 -30.59 -38.22 7.84
CA HIS A 359 -29.59 -38.53 8.85
C HIS A 359 -29.10 -37.26 9.57
N PRO A 360 -29.11 -37.23 10.92
CA PRO A 360 -28.63 -36.07 11.67
C PRO A 360 -27.10 -36.00 11.64
N LEU A 361 -26.58 -34.78 11.44
CA LEU A 361 -25.17 -34.46 11.66
C LEU A 361 -24.83 -34.55 13.16
N THR A 362 -23.63 -35.01 13.50
CA THR A 362 -23.17 -35.07 14.89
C THR A 362 -21.75 -34.51 15.00
N GLY A 363 -21.60 -33.48 15.83
CA GLY A 363 -20.32 -32.86 16.14
C GLY A 363 -19.81 -33.23 17.53
N PHE A 364 -18.50 -33.36 17.68
CA PHE A 364 -17.82 -33.44 18.98
C PHE A 364 -16.88 -32.23 19.12
N SER A 365 -16.83 -31.65 20.32
CA SER A 365 -15.83 -30.65 20.70
C SER A 365 -15.48 -30.86 22.16
N GLY A 366 -14.21 -30.60 22.50
CA GLY A 366 -13.76 -30.59 23.89
C GLY A 366 -14.21 -29.35 24.68
N THR A 367 -14.87 -28.39 24.03
CA THR A 367 -15.10 -27.03 24.52
C THR A 367 -16.53 -26.59 24.19
N ASN A 368 -17.03 -25.53 24.83
CA ASN A 368 -18.33 -24.95 24.50
C ASN A 368 -18.29 -23.44 24.26
N ASP A 369 -17.09 -22.89 24.01
CA ASP A 369 -16.88 -21.45 23.88
C ASP A 369 -17.38 -20.90 22.53
N SER A 370 -17.26 -21.69 21.47
CA SER A 370 -17.77 -21.36 20.12
C SER A 370 -19.28 -21.55 19.95
N LYS A 371 -20.03 -21.96 20.99
CA LYS A 371 -21.48 -22.25 20.89
C LYS A 371 -22.30 -21.09 20.31
N ALA A 372 -21.84 -19.87 20.53
CA ALA A 372 -22.50 -18.65 20.05
C ALA A 372 -22.31 -18.42 18.55
N VAL A 373 -21.38 -19.09 17.88
CA VAL A 373 -21.11 -18.95 16.44
C VAL A 373 -21.32 -20.24 15.66
N LEU A 374 -21.95 -21.26 16.27
CA LEU A 374 -22.40 -22.43 15.54
C LEU A 374 -23.54 -22.08 14.55
N PRO A 375 -23.61 -22.74 13.38
CA PRO A 375 -24.75 -22.65 12.46
C PRO A 375 -26.09 -22.97 13.17
N LEU A 376 -27.17 -22.31 12.75
CA LEU A 376 -28.48 -22.46 13.41
C LEU A 376 -29.07 -23.87 13.34
N SER A 377 -28.61 -24.70 12.40
CA SER A 377 -28.98 -26.12 12.29
C SER A 377 -28.36 -26.98 13.41
N VAL A 378 -27.32 -26.50 14.09
CA VAL A 378 -26.58 -27.25 15.10
C VAL A 378 -27.00 -26.78 16.50
N THR A 379 -27.45 -27.72 17.33
CA THR A 379 -27.78 -27.47 18.73
C THR A 379 -26.67 -28.04 19.62
N ALA A 380 -26.02 -27.19 20.41
CA ALA A 380 -25.04 -27.62 21.40
C ALA A 380 -25.74 -28.35 22.56
N LEU A 381 -25.26 -29.56 22.88
CA LEU A 381 -25.76 -30.36 24.00
C LEU A 381 -24.74 -30.31 25.14
N ASP A 382 -25.12 -29.77 26.29
CA ASP A 382 -24.26 -29.75 27.47
C ASP A 382 -24.39 -31.06 28.27
N LEU A 383 -23.67 -32.08 27.81
CA LEU A 383 -23.70 -33.42 28.41
C LEU A 383 -22.83 -33.55 29.67
N GLN A 384 -21.95 -32.59 29.93
CA GLN A 384 -21.02 -32.58 31.07
C GLN A 384 -20.82 -31.17 31.67
N PRO A 385 -21.87 -30.57 32.26
CA PRO A 385 -21.84 -29.17 32.70
C PRO A 385 -20.80 -28.87 33.79
N HIS A 386 -20.38 -29.89 34.53
CA HIS A 386 -19.41 -29.76 35.62
C HIS A 386 -17.96 -29.71 35.13
N THR A 387 -17.64 -30.20 33.93
CA THR A 387 -16.26 -30.34 33.46
C THR A 387 -15.58 -28.99 33.28
N ASN A 388 -16.25 -28.02 32.66
CA ASN A 388 -15.68 -26.67 32.46
C ASN A 388 -15.41 -25.95 33.78
N ALA A 389 -16.33 -26.05 34.74
CA ALA A 389 -16.16 -25.49 36.07
C ALA A 389 -15.04 -26.20 36.86
N ALA A 390 -14.91 -27.51 36.71
CA ALA A 390 -13.85 -28.30 37.35
C ALA A 390 -12.46 -27.97 36.80
N VAL A 391 -12.34 -27.70 35.50
CA VAL A 391 -11.06 -27.31 34.90
C VAL A 391 -10.66 -25.90 35.36
N LEU A 392 -11.60 -24.95 35.40
CA LEU A 392 -11.32 -23.60 35.92
C LEU A 392 -10.99 -23.61 37.42
N SER A 393 -11.71 -24.39 38.24
CA SER A 393 -11.40 -24.51 39.68
C SER A 393 -10.04 -25.17 39.94
N THR A 394 -9.57 -25.99 38.99
CA THR A 394 -8.24 -26.60 39.04
C THR A 394 -7.13 -25.58 38.74
N ILE A 395 -7.40 -24.60 37.88
CA ILE A 395 -6.49 -23.49 37.56
C ILE A 395 -6.45 -22.47 38.71
N LEU A 396 -7.61 -22.11 39.27
CA LEU A 396 -7.79 -21.03 40.27
C LEU A 396 -7.33 -21.34 41.71
N ARG A 397 -6.45 -22.33 41.93
CA ARG A 397 -6.05 -22.73 43.30
C ARG A 397 -5.01 -21.77 43.88
N ASP A 398 -4.91 -21.65 45.21
CA ASP A 398 -4.06 -20.65 45.88
C ASP A 398 -2.54 -20.82 45.62
N GLU A 399 -2.09 -22.01 45.21
CA GLU A 399 -0.68 -22.29 44.94
C GLU A 399 -0.14 -21.62 43.66
N SER A 400 -1.02 -20.93 42.95
CA SER A 400 -0.86 -20.29 41.67
C SER A 400 -0.31 -18.86 41.74
N ILE A 401 0.76 -18.54 41.02
CA ILE A 401 1.46 -17.23 41.11
C ILE A 401 1.53 -16.56 39.74
N VAL A 402 1.19 -15.26 39.66
CA VAL A 402 1.48 -14.40 38.48
C VAL A 402 2.87 -13.84 38.65
N LEU A 403 3.73 -13.97 37.63
CA LEU A 403 4.98 -13.21 37.57
C LEU A 403 4.81 -12.06 36.60
N GLU A 404 4.77 -10.84 37.11
CA GLU A 404 4.99 -9.66 36.28
C GLU A 404 6.48 -9.62 35.91
N VAL A 405 6.76 -9.63 34.61
CA VAL A 405 8.11 -9.62 34.06
C VAL A 405 8.28 -8.34 33.26
N GLY A 406 9.37 -7.60 33.50
CA GLY A 406 9.66 -6.35 32.78
C GLY A 406 9.40 -5.07 33.58
N THR A 407 8.89 -5.15 34.81
CA THR A 407 8.94 -4.05 35.76
C THR A 407 10.34 -4.02 36.39
N GLY A 408 11.20 -3.10 35.94
CA GLY A 408 12.49 -2.88 36.58
C GLY A 408 12.29 -2.64 38.09
N GLY A 409 13.21 -3.17 38.91
CA GLY A 409 13.13 -3.05 40.37
C GLY A 409 12.86 -1.62 40.84
N GLU A 410 12.21 -1.50 42.01
CA GLU A 410 11.80 -0.26 42.67
C GLU A 410 12.78 0.90 42.39
N GLY A 411 12.41 1.80 41.47
CA GLY A 411 13.17 3.01 41.15
C GLY A 411 13.46 3.29 39.67
N SER A 412 13.23 2.36 38.74
CA SER A 412 13.35 2.64 37.29
C SER A 412 11.97 2.71 36.63
N SER A 413 11.59 3.90 36.16
CA SER A 413 10.44 4.12 35.26
C SER A 413 10.71 3.48 33.89
N SER A 414 10.75 2.15 33.81
CA SER A 414 10.89 1.44 32.54
C SER A 414 9.52 1.39 31.85
N ARG A 415 9.42 2.01 30.68
CA ARG A 415 8.28 1.92 29.76
C ARG A 415 7.96 0.43 29.47
N PRO A 416 6.69 0.07 29.19
CA PRO A 416 6.37 -1.28 28.75
C PRO A 416 7.18 -1.62 27.50
N SER A 417 7.91 -2.74 27.54
CA SER A 417 8.62 -3.30 26.40
C SER A 417 8.04 -4.68 26.08
N ALA A 418 8.22 -5.16 24.85
CA ALA A 418 7.96 -6.55 24.56
C ALA A 418 8.76 -7.46 25.51
N LEU A 419 8.19 -8.62 25.83
CA LEU A 419 8.85 -9.61 26.68
C LEU A 419 10.10 -10.13 25.97
N SER A 420 11.29 -9.76 26.44
CA SER A 420 12.52 -10.31 25.88
C SER A 420 12.77 -11.73 26.38
N LYS A 421 13.49 -12.50 25.56
CA LYS A 421 13.96 -13.83 25.93
C LYS A 421 14.78 -13.80 27.23
N GLU A 422 15.65 -12.82 27.41
CA GLU A 422 16.50 -12.66 28.59
C GLU A 422 15.65 -12.40 29.84
N MET A 423 14.60 -11.57 29.71
CA MET A 423 13.66 -11.31 30.79
C MET A 423 12.95 -12.61 31.20
N LEU A 424 12.45 -13.40 30.25
CA LEU A 424 11.81 -14.70 30.52
C LEU A 424 12.78 -15.68 31.23
N LEU A 425 13.99 -15.87 30.70
CA LEU A 425 15.01 -16.76 31.29
C LEU A 425 15.43 -16.31 32.69
N SER A 426 15.55 -15.00 32.92
CA SER A 426 15.89 -14.43 34.24
C SER A 426 14.79 -14.68 35.27
N SER A 427 13.52 -14.67 34.87
CA SER A 427 12.39 -14.92 35.76
C SER A 427 12.29 -16.40 36.12
N LEU A 428 12.54 -17.29 35.14
CA LEU A 428 12.57 -18.74 35.36
C LEU A 428 13.63 -19.15 36.38
N THR A 429 14.85 -18.62 36.25
CA THR A 429 15.99 -18.93 37.14
C THR A 429 15.83 -18.35 38.55
N ARG A 430 15.14 -17.22 38.71
CA ARG A 430 14.88 -16.59 40.02
C ARG A 430 13.69 -17.20 40.76
N SER A 431 12.82 -17.91 40.06
CA SER A 431 11.63 -18.52 40.67
C SER A 431 12.00 -19.57 41.74
N GLN A 432 11.31 -19.52 42.87
CA GLN A 432 11.39 -20.54 43.93
C GLN A 432 9.97 -20.99 44.28
N PRO A 433 9.64 -22.28 44.12
CA PRO A 433 10.44 -23.37 43.53
C PRO A 433 10.64 -23.22 42.00
N PRO A 434 11.65 -23.88 41.39
CA PRO A 434 12.03 -23.65 40.00
C PRO A 434 10.95 -24.07 38.99
N MET A 435 10.76 -23.25 37.96
CA MET A 435 9.92 -23.56 36.80
C MET A 435 10.68 -24.46 35.82
N ARG A 436 10.06 -25.58 35.40
CA ARG A 436 10.67 -26.57 34.50
C ARG A 436 9.99 -26.67 33.14
N VAL A 437 8.82 -26.08 33.00
CA VAL A 437 8.02 -26.09 31.77
C VAL A 437 7.78 -24.65 31.32
N ILE A 438 7.85 -24.40 30.02
CA ILE A 438 7.42 -23.16 29.40
C ILE A 438 6.35 -23.52 28.37
N LEU A 439 5.18 -22.89 28.51
CA LEU A 439 4.07 -22.97 27.57
C LEU A 439 3.92 -21.59 26.90
N ASP A 440 4.43 -21.46 25.68
CA ASP A 440 4.44 -20.19 24.93
C ASP A 440 3.13 -19.98 24.16
N ILE A 441 1.98 -20.00 24.86
CA ILE A 441 0.65 -19.87 24.21
C ILE A 441 0.42 -18.49 23.58
N GLY A 442 1.09 -17.47 24.12
CA GLY A 442 1.04 -16.10 23.62
C GLY A 442 2.04 -15.84 22.50
N ALA A 443 2.81 -16.85 22.06
CA ALA A 443 3.86 -16.71 21.05
C ALA A 443 4.81 -15.52 21.34
N GLN A 444 5.26 -15.39 22.59
CA GLN A 444 6.17 -14.33 23.01
C GLN A 444 7.63 -14.59 22.65
N VAL A 445 8.01 -15.85 22.41
CA VAL A 445 9.39 -16.18 22.02
C VAL A 445 9.58 -15.97 20.51
N VAL A 446 9.31 -14.77 19.98
CA VAL A 446 9.33 -14.49 18.52
C VAL A 446 10.75 -14.52 17.93
N GLU A 447 11.75 -14.10 18.72
CA GLU A 447 13.12 -13.87 18.24
C GLU A 447 13.95 -15.15 18.05
N SER A 448 13.54 -16.28 18.63
CA SER A 448 14.33 -17.53 18.67
C SER A 448 13.54 -18.72 18.13
N SER A 449 14.16 -19.59 17.36
CA SER A 449 13.59 -20.91 17.04
C SER A 449 13.42 -21.77 18.30
N ASN A 450 12.58 -22.81 18.22
CA ASN A 450 12.37 -23.73 19.34
C ASN A 450 13.67 -24.37 19.83
N LEU A 451 14.55 -24.77 18.90
CA LEU A 451 15.89 -25.29 19.22
C LEU A 451 16.76 -24.24 19.93
N GLN A 452 16.76 -23.00 19.44
CA GLN A 452 17.51 -21.93 20.11
C GLN A 452 16.96 -21.71 21.51
N MET A 453 15.64 -21.60 21.69
CA MET A 453 15.05 -21.43 23.01
C MET A 453 15.40 -22.59 23.96
N ALA A 454 15.28 -23.84 23.49
CA ALA A 454 15.67 -25.03 24.24
C ALA A 454 17.14 -24.99 24.68
N LYS A 455 18.05 -24.59 23.78
CA LYS A 455 19.48 -24.44 24.09
C LYS A 455 19.71 -23.39 25.18
N ASN A 456 19.14 -22.20 25.00
CA ASN A 456 19.28 -21.12 25.96
C ASN A 456 18.71 -21.48 27.33
N LEU A 457 17.60 -22.22 27.36
CA LEU A 457 16.99 -22.71 28.60
C LEU A 457 17.89 -23.72 29.32
N LEU A 458 18.52 -24.63 28.57
CA LEU A 458 19.45 -25.62 29.15
C LEU A 458 20.71 -24.93 29.71
N ASP A 459 21.23 -23.94 29.00
CA ASP A 459 22.46 -23.23 29.35
C ASP A 459 22.36 -22.45 30.67
N VAL A 460 21.17 -21.93 31.02
CA VAL A 460 20.97 -21.15 32.25
C VAL A 460 20.68 -22.01 33.50
N VAL A 461 20.47 -23.32 33.33
CA VAL A 461 20.17 -24.27 34.42
C VAL A 461 21.41 -25.14 34.71
N PRO A 462 21.77 -25.43 35.98
CA PRO A 462 22.90 -26.31 36.29
C PRO A 462 22.61 -27.78 35.93
N ALA A 463 23.64 -28.56 35.61
CA ALA A 463 23.54 -29.98 35.26
C ALA A 463 22.98 -30.85 36.41
N SER A 464 23.11 -30.42 37.66
CA SER A 464 22.46 -31.07 38.79
C SER A 464 20.93 -31.02 38.70
N SER A 465 20.38 -29.99 38.05
CA SER A 465 18.94 -29.74 37.96
C SER A 465 18.30 -30.35 36.71
N ALA A 466 18.95 -30.31 35.55
CA ALA A 466 18.41 -30.88 34.31
C ALA A 466 19.51 -31.33 33.34
N ASP A 467 19.28 -32.44 32.66
CA ASP A 467 20.20 -33.07 31.71
C ASP A 467 19.83 -32.79 30.25
N ALA A 468 18.56 -32.44 29.98
CA ALA A 468 18.05 -32.27 28.62
C ALA A 468 16.81 -31.34 28.57
N VAL A 469 16.41 -30.95 27.35
CA VAL A 469 15.18 -30.18 27.09
C VAL A 469 14.33 -30.87 26.04
N ILE A 470 13.05 -31.10 26.34
CA ILE A 470 12.04 -31.60 25.40
C ILE A 470 11.43 -30.42 24.65
N PHE A 471 11.40 -30.48 23.32
CA PHE A 471 10.86 -29.44 22.44
C PHE A 471 10.44 -30.04 21.09
N PHE A 472 9.75 -29.28 20.24
CA PHE A 472 9.51 -29.66 18.85
C PHE A 472 10.58 -29.06 17.93
N ASP A 473 11.19 -29.90 17.10
CA ASP A 473 12.21 -29.48 16.15
C ASP A 473 11.63 -28.90 14.85
N HIS A 474 12.51 -28.55 13.91
CA HIS A 474 12.14 -27.98 12.61
C HIS A 474 11.42 -28.95 11.65
N GLN A 475 11.38 -30.25 11.95
CA GLN A 475 10.56 -31.24 11.23
C GLN A 475 9.18 -31.42 11.86
N ASP A 476 8.82 -30.62 12.87
CA ASP A 476 7.58 -30.79 13.64
C ASP A 476 7.59 -32.11 14.46
N GLU A 477 8.77 -32.64 14.79
CA GLU A 477 8.93 -33.85 15.59
C GLU A 477 9.28 -33.53 17.05
N LEU A 478 8.68 -34.30 17.97
CA LEU A 478 8.98 -34.19 19.39
C LEU A 478 10.38 -34.76 19.70
N SER A 479 11.28 -33.87 20.08
CA SER A 479 12.72 -34.11 20.17
C SER A 479 13.30 -33.67 21.52
N VAL A 480 14.52 -34.14 21.80
CA VAL A 480 15.25 -33.86 23.03
C VAL A 480 16.61 -33.29 22.70
N LEU A 481 16.90 -32.11 23.25
CA LEU A 481 18.22 -31.48 23.22
C LEU A 481 19.05 -31.92 24.43
N LEU A 482 20.22 -32.48 24.18
CA LEU A 482 21.18 -32.91 25.20
C LEU A 482 22.22 -31.81 25.51
N ARG A 483 22.88 -31.92 26.68
CA ARG A 483 23.96 -31.00 27.10
C ARG A 483 25.17 -30.94 26.16
N ASN A 484 25.42 -32.01 25.41
CA ASN A 484 26.49 -32.03 24.41
C ASN A 484 26.09 -31.34 23.09
N GLY A 485 24.86 -30.87 22.97
CA GLY A 485 24.31 -30.19 21.79
C GLY A 485 23.57 -31.11 20.82
N ASP A 486 23.57 -32.42 21.06
CA ASP A 486 22.88 -33.37 20.18
C ASP A 486 21.36 -33.28 20.34
N VAL A 487 20.65 -33.43 19.22
CA VAL A 487 19.19 -33.50 19.15
C VAL A 487 18.79 -34.92 18.74
N VAL A 488 17.94 -35.56 19.53
CA VAL A 488 17.47 -36.94 19.27
C VAL A 488 15.95 -37.04 19.45
N PRO A 489 15.26 -37.96 18.74
CA PRO A 489 13.81 -38.13 18.88
C PRO A 489 13.42 -38.56 20.29
N PHE A 490 12.42 -37.90 20.88
CA PHE A 490 12.04 -38.09 22.29
C PHE A 490 11.71 -39.53 22.62
N LEU A 491 10.87 -40.19 21.81
CA LEU A 491 10.39 -41.55 22.05
C LEU A 491 11.50 -42.60 22.07
N THR A 492 12.61 -42.35 21.36
CA THR A 492 13.76 -43.27 21.30
C THR A 492 14.85 -42.93 22.32
N SER A 493 14.74 -41.77 22.96
CA SER A 493 15.71 -41.29 23.93
C SER A 493 15.53 -41.95 25.30
N PRO A 494 16.58 -42.04 26.13
CA PRO A 494 16.45 -42.49 27.52
C PRO A 494 15.58 -41.55 28.38
N PHE A 495 15.26 -40.35 27.86
CA PHE A 495 14.46 -39.34 28.54
C PHE A 495 12.95 -39.57 28.40
N ALA A 496 12.50 -40.45 27.49
CA ALA A 496 11.08 -40.85 27.41
C ALA A 496 10.54 -41.41 28.73
N THR A 497 11.40 -42.07 29.52
CA THR A 497 11.09 -42.62 30.84
C THR A 497 11.68 -41.82 32.01
N ARG A 498 12.42 -40.74 31.73
CA ARG A 498 13.13 -39.91 32.71
C ARG A 498 12.84 -38.42 32.53
N THR A 499 11.55 -38.10 32.40
CA THR A 499 11.09 -36.72 32.22
C THR A 499 11.43 -35.83 33.41
N ASP A 500 11.67 -36.39 34.60
CA ASP A 500 12.15 -35.73 35.82
C ASP A 500 13.52 -35.05 35.70
N ARG A 501 14.31 -35.44 34.70
CA ARG A 501 15.61 -34.82 34.38
C ARG A 501 15.54 -33.84 33.22
N CYS A 502 14.33 -33.55 32.71
CA CYS A 502 14.12 -32.72 31.54
C CYS A 502 13.45 -31.40 31.86
N LEU A 503 13.87 -30.35 31.16
CA LEU A 503 13.07 -29.13 30.98
C LEU A 503 12.15 -29.34 29.78
N VAL A 504 11.07 -28.57 29.68
CA VAL A 504 10.12 -28.66 28.58
C VAL A 504 9.83 -27.27 28.02
N PHE A 505 9.91 -27.13 26.70
CA PHE A 505 9.48 -25.94 25.98
C PHE A 505 8.46 -26.35 24.92
N LEU A 506 7.23 -25.86 25.04
CA LEU A 506 6.18 -25.99 24.02
C LEU A 506 5.85 -24.61 23.48
N ASP A 507 5.96 -24.44 22.16
CA ASP A 507 5.54 -23.22 21.49
C ASP A 507 4.01 -23.16 21.35
N GLN A 508 3.49 -22.07 20.76
CA GLN A 508 2.06 -21.87 20.55
C GLN A 508 1.39 -23.05 19.82
N ALA A 509 1.97 -23.54 18.71
CA ALA A 509 1.38 -24.61 17.90
C ALA A 509 1.28 -25.93 18.68
N HIS A 510 2.29 -26.22 19.49
CA HIS A 510 2.46 -27.50 20.16
C HIS A 510 1.89 -27.56 21.58
N THR A 511 1.22 -26.49 22.01
CA THR A 511 0.47 -26.47 23.27
C THR A 511 -0.88 -27.18 23.19
N ARG A 512 -1.38 -27.47 21.97
CA ARG A 512 -2.56 -28.33 21.71
C ARG A 512 -2.12 -29.71 21.22
N GLY A 513 -2.86 -30.77 21.56
CA GLY A 513 -2.61 -32.13 21.06
C GLY A 513 -1.41 -32.89 21.65
N THR A 514 -0.42 -32.20 22.23
CA THR A 514 0.77 -32.85 22.83
C THR A 514 0.45 -33.59 24.12
N ASP A 515 1.01 -34.79 24.27
CA ASP A 515 0.89 -35.66 25.45
C ASP A 515 2.28 -35.93 26.04
N LEU A 516 2.56 -35.36 27.22
CA LEU A 516 3.75 -35.64 28.01
C LEU A 516 3.39 -36.16 29.41
N LYS A 517 4.14 -37.14 29.90
CA LYS A 517 4.06 -37.62 31.29
C LYS A 517 5.06 -36.83 32.14
N LEU A 518 4.57 -35.74 32.74
CA LEU A 518 5.38 -34.86 33.58
C LEU A 518 5.28 -35.25 35.07
N PRO A 519 6.34 -35.05 35.86
CA PRO A 519 6.30 -35.21 37.31
C PRO A 519 5.32 -34.25 38.01
N ASP A 520 4.90 -34.64 39.20
CA ASP A 520 3.83 -33.99 39.96
C ASP A 520 4.27 -32.65 40.57
N ASP A 521 5.58 -32.44 40.72
CA ASP A 521 6.20 -31.21 41.24
C ASP A 521 6.56 -30.19 40.15
N TYR A 522 6.23 -30.46 38.89
CA TYR A 522 6.56 -29.57 37.77
C TYR A 522 5.74 -28.28 37.81
N ARG A 523 6.43 -27.15 37.62
CA ARG A 523 5.81 -25.84 37.46
C ARG A 523 6.04 -25.28 36.07
N ALA A 524 5.00 -24.69 35.51
CA ALA A 524 5.03 -24.06 34.19
C ALA A 524 5.05 -22.54 34.30
N ALA A 525 5.81 -21.90 33.42
CA ALA A 525 5.58 -20.53 33.00
C ALA A 525 4.66 -20.55 31.77
N VAL A 526 3.58 -19.77 31.81
CA VAL A 526 2.64 -19.64 30.69
C VAL A 526 2.69 -18.19 30.23
N THR A 527 3.05 -17.96 28.97
CA THR A 527 3.10 -16.61 28.38
C THR A 527 1.71 -16.17 27.96
N LEU A 528 1.36 -14.90 28.04
CA LEU A 528 0.07 -14.37 27.58
C LEU A 528 0.30 -13.26 26.54
N GLU A 529 -0.69 -13.03 25.66
CA GLU A 529 -0.76 -11.93 24.69
C GLU A 529 -2.24 -11.56 24.49
N PRO A 530 -2.60 -10.28 24.22
CA PRO A 530 -3.95 -9.94 23.77
C PRO A 530 -4.45 -10.86 22.65
N GLY A 531 -5.69 -11.32 22.77
CA GLY A 531 -6.29 -12.33 21.89
C GLY A 531 -6.17 -13.78 22.36
N VAL A 532 -5.40 -14.10 23.41
CA VAL A 532 -5.41 -15.45 24.02
C VAL A 532 -6.76 -15.69 24.69
N THR A 533 -7.49 -16.70 24.22
CA THR A 533 -8.82 -17.06 24.73
C THR A 533 -8.78 -18.07 25.86
N LYS A 534 -9.92 -18.20 26.55
CA LYS A 534 -10.07 -19.09 27.70
C LYS A 534 -9.79 -20.53 27.31
N ASP A 535 -10.32 -20.98 26.18
CA ASP A 535 -10.02 -22.31 25.71
C ASP A 535 -8.53 -22.51 25.40
N THR A 536 -7.90 -21.59 24.66
CA THR A 536 -6.46 -21.64 24.35
C THR A 536 -5.61 -21.80 25.62
N LEU A 537 -5.89 -20.96 26.63
CA LEU A 537 -5.24 -21.03 27.93
C LEU A 537 -5.47 -22.39 28.60
N VAL A 538 -6.73 -22.81 28.71
CA VAL A 538 -7.13 -24.03 29.42
C VAL A 538 -6.51 -25.27 28.77
N GLN A 539 -6.60 -25.40 27.44
CA GLN A 539 -6.07 -26.54 26.69
C GLN A 539 -4.57 -26.72 26.90
N ALA A 540 -3.82 -25.60 26.85
CA ALA A 540 -2.39 -25.59 27.09
C ALA A 540 -2.04 -25.91 28.55
N CYS A 541 -2.73 -25.28 29.49
CA CYS A 541 -2.53 -25.49 30.91
C CYS A 541 -2.77 -26.97 31.30
N MET A 542 -3.80 -27.60 30.73
CA MET A 542 -4.11 -29.00 30.95
C MET A 542 -3.01 -29.98 30.48
N ARG A 543 -1.99 -29.53 29.73
CA ARG A 543 -0.79 -30.34 29.42
C ARG A 543 0.02 -30.69 30.67
N MET A 544 -0.12 -29.92 31.75
CA MET A 544 0.50 -30.23 33.04
C MET A 544 -0.15 -31.47 33.72
N ARG A 545 -1.39 -31.83 33.34
CA ARG A 545 -2.16 -33.04 33.72
C ARG A 545 -2.46 -33.30 35.19
N LYS A 546 -1.66 -32.79 36.13
CA LYS A 546 -1.87 -32.90 37.57
C LYS A 546 -2.01 -31.52 38.23
N LEU A 547 -2.58 -30.56 37.50
CA LEU A 547 -3.01 -29.30 38.07
C LEU A 547 -3.94 -29.58 39.25
N GLY A 548 -3.68 -28.95 40.40
CA GLY A 548 -4.38 -29.22 41.65
C GLY A 548 -4.02 -30.53 42.38
N ARG A 549 -2.99 -31.24 41.94
CA ARG A 549 -2.32 -32.32 42.70
C ARG A 549 -0.79 -32.09 42.74
N GLY A 550 -0.36 -30.86 43.05
CA GLY A 550 1.05 -30.46 43.17
C GLY A 550 1.50 -29.36 42.20
N GLN A 551 0.74 -29.12 41.13
CA GLN A 551 1.02 -28.12 40.08
C GLN A 551 -0.03 -26.98 40.11
N SER A 552 0.35 -25.75 39.74
CA SER A 552 -0.47 -24.52 39.90
C SER A 552 -0.28 -23.46 38.79
N LEU A 553 -1.25 -22.53 38.63
CA LEU A 553 -1.37 -21.49 37.57
C LEU A 553 -2.14 -20.23 38.02
N PRO A 554 -1.64 -18.99 37.82
CA PRO A 554 -1.96 -17.70 38.49
C PRO A 554 -3.40 -17.28 39.01
N ASN A 555 -3.51 -16.02 39.46
CA ASN A 555 -4.63 -15.25 40.09
C ASN A 555 -6.02 -15.23 39.37
N THR A 556 -7.12 -14.85 40.02
CA THR A 556 -8.45 -14.66 39.40
C THR A 556 -8.51 -13.57 38.31
N ASP A 557 -7.70 -12.53 38.38
CA ASP A 557 -7.82 -11.34 37.50
C ASP A 557 -7.50 -11.65 36.02
N PHE A 558 -6.49 -12.49 35.75
CA PHE A 558 -6.16 -12.84 34.36
C PHE A 558 -7.17 -13.81 33.74
N ILE A 559 -7.85 -14.65 34.55
CA ILE A 559 -8.93 -15.51 34.06
C ILE A 559 -10.11 -14.66 33.62
N ALA A 560 -10.47 -13.62 34.39
CA ALA A 560 -11.48 -12.66 33.98
C ALA A 560 -11.10 -11.98 32.65
N TRP A 561 -9.82 -11.58 32.52
CA TRP A 561 -9.31 -11.00 31.28
C TRP A 561 -9.40 -11.96 30.08
N VAL A 562 -8.93 -13.20 30.22
CA VAL A 562 -8.99 -14.20 29.14
C VAL A 562 -10.45 -14.58 28.78
N ILE A 563 -11.38 -14.55 29.75
CA ILE A 563 -12.81 -14.67 29.49
C ILE A 563 -13.33 -13.47 28.69
N SER A 564 -12.91 -12.24 29.02
CA SER A 564 -13.25 -11.07 28.21
C SER A 564 -12.67 -11.16 26.78
N GLU A 565 -11.44 -11.66 26.60
CA GLU A 565 -10.87 -11.90 25.26
C GLU A 565 -11.72 -12.89 24.45
N THR A 566 -12.23 -13.95 25.11
CA THR A 566 -13.13 -14.94 24.49
C THR A 566 -14.46 -14.30 24.07
N TRP A 567 -15.00 -13.42 24.91
CA TRP A 567 -16.21 -12.66 24.60
C TRP A 567 -15.98 -11.71 23.41
N ASP A 568 -14.87 -10.98 23.41
CA ASP A 568 -14.51 -10.04 22.35
C ASP A 568 -14.25 -10.76 21.02
N GLU A 569 -13.61 -11.93 21.03
CA GLU A 569 -13.50 -12.78 19.84
C GLU A 569 -14.87 -13.24 19.33
N THR A 570 -15.75 -13.69 20.23
CA THR A 570 -17.11 -14.13 19.86
C THR A 570 -17.87 -12.98 19.21
N VAL A 571 -17.87 -11.80 19.84
CA VAL A 571 -18.56 -10.60 19.31
C VAL A 571 -18.01 -10.20 17.94
N ARG A 572 -16.68 -10.24 17.75
CA ARG A 572 -16.05 -9.95 16.45
C ARG A 572 -16.42 -10.96 15.36
N SER A 573 -16.72 -12.20 15.75
CA SER A 573 -17.07 -13.29 14.83
C SER A 573 -18.54 -13.28 14.38
N VAL A 574 -19.47 -12.73 15.18
CA VAL A 574 -20.92 -12.76 14.87
C VAL A 574 -21.30 -12.06 13.55
N PRO A 575 -20.73 -10.91 13.15
CA PRO A 575 -21.08 -10.31 11.86
C PRO A 575 -20.67 -11.19 10.66
N LEU A 576 -19.48 -11.80 10.72
CA LEU A 576 -19.01 -12.72 9.67
C LEU A 576 -19.90 -13.98 9.62
N TRP A 577 -20.21 -14.55 10.79
CA TRP A 577 -21.18 -15.63 10.93
C TRP A 577 -22.52 -15.30 10.26
N ALA A 578 -23.03 -14.07 10.45
CA ALA A 578 -24.30 -13.64 9.89
C ALA A 578 -24.24 -13.50 8.36
N THR A 579 -23.18 -12.91 7.82
CA THR A 579 -22.96 -12.80 6.36
C THR A 579 -22.94 -14.17 5.70
N GLN A 580 -22.16 -15.11 6.26
CA GLN A 580 -22.07 -16.48 5.75
C GLN A 580 -23.43 -17.21 5.85
N GLY A 581 -24.17 -17.04 6.94
CA GLY A 581 -25.49 -17.66 7.12
C GLY A 581 -26.56 -17.12 6.18
N ILE A 582 -26.59 -15.80 5.93
CA ILE A 582 -27.51 -15.18 4.96
C ILE A 582 -27.20 -15.68 3.55
N ARG A 583 -25.92 -15.77 3.19
CA ARG A 583 -25.50 -16.36 1.91
C ARG A 583 -25.96 -17.82 1.79
N HIS A 584 -25.70 -18.64 2.81
CA HIS A 584 -26.10 -20.04 2.82
C HIS A 584 -27.62 -20.18 2.60
N ALA A 585 -28.43 -19.40 3.30
CA ALA A 585 -29.89 -19.41 3.12
C ALA A 585 -30.33 -19.05 1.69
N ARG A 586 -29.68 -18.07 1.05
CA ARG A 586 -29.92 -17.72 -0.35
C ARG A 586 -29.55 -18.88 -1.28
N GLN A 587 -28.39 -19.49 -1.09
CA GLN A 587 -27.91 -20.61 -1.91
C GLN A 587 -28.83 -21.84 -1.77
N GLU A 588 -29.34 -22.13 -0.56
CA GLU A 588 -30.30 -23.20 -0.32
C GLU A 588 -31.64 -22.95 -1.02
N ALA A 589 -32.12 -21.72 -1.04
CA ALA A 589 -33.35 -21.37 -1.77
C ALA A 589 -33.22 -21.62 -3.28
N ILE A 590 -32.06 -21.31 -3.85
CA ILE A 590 -31.74 -21.59 -5.26
C ILE A 590 -31.66 -23.11 -5.48
N TRP A 591 -30.96 -23.85 -4.62
CA TRP A 591 -30.86 -25.30 -4.70
C TRP A 591 -32.22 -25.99 -4.65
N LYS A 592 -33.09 -25.59 -3.73
CA LYS A 592 -34.44 -26.13 -3.62
C LYS A 592 -35.26 -25.90 -4.89
N ARG A 593 -35.19 -24.69 -5.45
CA ARG A 593 -35.83 -24.35 -6.72
C ARG A 593 -35.29 -25.19 -7.88
N VAL A 594 -33.99 -25.46 -7.91
CA VAL A 594 -33.36 -26.32 -8.92
C VAL A 594 -33.81 -27.79 -8.75
N GLU A 595 -33.87 -28.31 -7.52
CA GLU A 595 -34.39 -29.66 -7.24
C GLU A 595 -35.85 -29.82 -7.72
N GLU A 596 -36.71 -28.83 -7.43
CA GLU A 596 -38.11 -28.81 -7.85
C GLU A 596 -38.26 -28.77 -9.39
N ASN A 597 -37.30 -28.17 -10.09
CA ASN A 597 -37.27 -28.05 -11.56
C ASN A 597 -36.49 -29.18 -12.26
N GLY A 598 -36.28 -30.33 -11.59
CA GLY A 598 -35.65 -31.51 -12.21
C GLY A 598 -34.13 -31.58 -12.08
N GLY A 599 -33.52 -30.77 -11.20
CA GLY A 599 -32.12 -30.91 -10.79
C GLY A 599 -31.08 -30.28 -11.72
N VAL A 600 -31.50 -29.46 -12.69
CA VAL A 600 -30.60 -28.78 -13.64
C VAL A 600 -30.63 -27.28 -13.40
N PHE A 601 -29.45 -26.67 -13.17
CA PHE A 601 -29.33 -25.22 -13.05
C PHE A 601 -29.64 -24.53 -14.38
N SER A 602 -30.57 -23.57 -14.37
CA SER A 602 -30.71 -22.65 -15.49
C SER A 602 -29.56 -21.63 -15.50
N SER A 603 -29.34 -20.95 -16.63
CA SER A 603 -28.36 -19.85 -16.70
C SER A 603 -28.69 -18.72 -15.71
N SER A 604 -29.96 -18.51 -15.38
CA SER A 604 -30.38 -17.51 -14.39
C SER A 604 -30.05 -17.98 -12.97
N ASP A 605 -30.29 -19.25 -12.65
CA ASP A 605 -29.96 -19.82 -11.34
C ASP A 605 -28.45 -19.77 -11.09
N ALA A 606 -27.64 -20.11 -12.10
CA ALA A 606 -26.19 -20.06 -12.00
C ALA A 606 -25.67 -18.62 -11.78
N GLN A 607 -26.24 -17.64 -12.48
CA GLN A 607 -25.88 -16.22 -12.28
C GLN A 607 -26.31 -15.71 -10.89
N GLU A 608 -27.46 -16.15 -10.39
CA GLU A 608 -27.94 -15.80 -9.05
C GLU A 608 -27.15 -16.51 -7.94
N TYR A 609 -26.56 -17.68 -8.22
CA TYR A 609 -25.75 -18.42 -7.26
C TYR A 609 -24.35 -17.82 -7.08
N LEU A 610 -23.82 -17.19 -8.13
CA LEU A 610 -22.52 -16.51 -8.11
C LEU A 610 -22.58 -15.22 -7.29
N GLU A 611 -21.48 -14.92 -6.61
CA GLU A 611 -21.32 -13.72 -5.78
C GLU A 611 -20.31 -12.77 -6.41
N PRO A 612 -20.47 -11.44 -6.26
CA PRO A 612 -19.40 -10.51 -6.58
C PRO A 612 -18.16 -10.76 -5.70
N GLU A 613 -16.99 -10.92 -6.33
CA GLU A 613 -15.72 -10.96 -5.60
C GLU A 613 -15.04 -9.59 -5.63
N ALA A 614 -14.94 -8.99 -6.82
CA ALA A 614 -14.46 -7.64 -7.00
C ALA A 614 -15.49 -6.64 -6.46
N MET A 615 -15.23 -6.11 -5.26
CA MET A 615 -15.95 -4.96 -4.73
C MET A 615 -15.18 -3.67 -4.99
N CYS A 616 -15.88 -2.58 -5.30
CA CYS A 616 -15.29 -1.25 -5.31
C CYS A 616 -15.14 -0.68 -3.89
N LEU A 617 -14.41 0.41 -3.74
CA LEU A 617 -14.21 1.10 -2.46
C LEU A 617 -15.53 1.61 -1.87
N GLU A 618 -16.47 2.04 -2.72
CA GLU A 618 -17.80 2.50 -2.28
C GLU A 618 -18.65 1.36 -1.71
N GLU A 619 -18.66 0.21 -2.38
CA GLU A 619 -19.38 -0.99 -1.92
C GLU A 619 -18.80 -1.55 -0.62
N ARG A 620 -17.47 -1.47 -0.44
CA ARG A 620 -16.80 -1.88 0.82
C ARG A 620 -17.04 -0.91 1.97
N LEU A 621 -17.28 0.36 1.67
CA LEU A 621 -17.46 1.44 2.65
C LEU A 621 -18.81 2.11 2.42
N PRO A 622 -19.93 1.39 2.63
CA PRO A 622 -21.24 1.96 2.43
C PRO A 622 -21.40 3.23 3.28
N THR A 623 -21.87 4.29 2.64
CA THR A 623 -22.18 5.56 3.30
C THR A 623 -23.31 5.33 4.31
N GLN A 624 -23.39 6.12 5.38
CA GLN A 624 -24.42 5.92 6.42
C GLN A 624 -25.85 5.92 5.86
N ALA A 625 -26.09 6.61 4.74
CA ALA A 625 -27.37 6.62 4.02
C ALA A 625 -27.67 5.31 3.28
N SER A 626 -26.65 4.51 2.95
CA SER A 626 -26.76 3.18 2.34
C SER A 626 -26.67 2.03 3.34
N ALA A 627 -26.17 2.30 4.56
CA ALA A 627 -26.00 1.31 5.64
C ALA A 627 -27.29 0.98 6.40
N ASP A 628 -28.46 1.36 5.88
CA ASP A 628 -29.73 0.91 6.43
C ASP A 628 -29.84 -0.60 6.13
N PRO A 629 -29.83 -1.50 7.14
CA PRO A 629 -29.89 -2.95 6.94
C PRO A 629 -31.16 -3.44 6.23
N SER A 630 -32.12 -2.52 6.02
CA SER A 630 -33.35 -2.71 5.26
C SER A 630 -33.19 -2.48 3.75
N ALA A 631 -32.09 -1.88 3.26
CA ALA A 631 -31.97 -1.39 1.88
C ALA A 631 -31.31 -2.39 0.90
N ASP A 632 -30.55 -3.38 1.36
CA ASP A 632 -29.97 -4.43 0.52
C ASP A 632 -31.00 -5.48 0.05
N ASP A 633 -32.27 -5.30 0.40
CA ASP A 633 -33.37 -6.18 0.03
C ASP A 633 -33.95 -5.91 -1.37
N LYS A 634 -33.14 -5.36 -2.30
CA LYS A 634 -33.58 -5.17 -3.70
C LYS A 634 -33.69 -6.49 -4.48
N THR A 635 -33.24 -7.61 -3.90
CA THR A 635 -33.48 -8.96 -4.41
C THR A 635 -34.71 -9.65 -3.80
N ALA A 636 -35.33 -9.12 -2.73
CA ALA A 636 -36.65 -9.57 -2.29
C ALA A 636 -37.75 -8.95 -3.17
N LYS A 637 -37.72 -9.27 -4.45
CA LYS A 637 -38.96 -9.26 -5.23
C LYS A 637 -39.80 -10.45 -4.72
N HIS A 638 -40.67 -10.14 -3.78
CA HIS A 638 -41.80 -10.95 -3.27
C HIS A 638 -41.45 -11.98 -2.18
N GLY A 639 -41.77 -11.66 -0.92
CA GLY A 639 -41.90 -12.64 0.17
C GLY A 639 -41.64 -12.05 1.56
N GLU A 640 -42.41 -12.48 2.57
CA GLU A 640 -42.05 -12.28 3.98
C GLU A 640 -40.62 -12.77 4.24
N MET A 641 -39.82 -12.00 4.98
CA MET A 641 -38.47 -12.41 5.37
C MET A 641 -38.53 -13.76 6.09
N ASP A 642 -37.85 -14.77 5.54
CA ASP A 642 -37.83 -16.14 6.07
C ASP A 642 -37.41 -16.17 7.55
N ALA A 643 -37.97 -17.13 8.30
CA ALA A 643 -37.71 -17.30 9.72
C ALA A 643 -36.20 -17.49 10.02
N HIS A 644 -35.46 -18.11 9.11
CA HIS A 644 -34.02 -18.30 9.24
C HIS A 644 -33.26 -16.95 9.24
N THR A 645 -33.48 -16.11 8.23
CA THR A 645 -32.86 -14.79 8.12
C THR A 645 -33.24 -13.88 9.29
N ARG A 646 -34.48 -14.00 9.79
CA ARG A 646 -34.93 -13.28 10.99
C ARG A 646 -34.12 -13.67 12.23
N ALA A 647 -33.91 -14.96 12.47
CA ALA A 647 -33.13 -15.45 13.61
C ALA A 647 -31.66 -14.99 13.55
N ILE A 648 -31.06 -14.98 12.36
CA ILE A 648 -29.71 -14.44 12.16
C ILE A 648 -29.66 -12.95 12.54
N ARG A 649 -30.60 -12.14 12.05
CA ARG A 649 -30.67 -10.70 12.34
C ARG A 649 -30.90 -10.42 13.83
N GLU A 650 -31.80 -11.16 14.49
CA GLU A 650 -32.06 -11.03 15.92
C GLU A 650 -30.79 -11.27 16.76
N LYS A 651 -30.01 -12.30 16.41
CA LYS A 651 -28.74 -12.60 17.07
C LYS A 651 -27.69 -11.51 16.80
N LEU A 652 -27.58 -11.05 15.56
CA LEU A 652 -26.68 -9.95 15.20
C LEU A 652 -26.99 -8.69 16.01
N VAL A 653 -28.27 -8.34 16.15
CA VAL A 653 -28.71 -7.19 16.96
C VAL A 653 -28.42 -7.39 18.45
N ALA A 654 -28.62 -8.60 18.98
CA ALA A 654 -28.32 -8.91 20.38
C ALA A 654 -26.83 -8.69 20.71
N PHE A 655 -25.92 -9.08 19.81
CA PHE A 655 -24.48 -8.87 19.96
C PHE A 655 -24.03 -7.45 19.60
N SER A 656 -24.70 -6.78 18.65
CA SER A 656 -24.38 -5.41 18.26
C SER A 656 -24.73 -4.39 19.35
N ARG A 657 -25.78 -4.63 20.16
CA ARG A 657 -26.08 -3.78 21.33
C ARG A 657 -25.01 -3.83 22.42
N ALA A 658 -24.12 -4.84 22.37
CA ALA A 658 -23.04 -5.00 23.34
C ALA A 658 -21.75 -4.26 22.96
N THR A 659 -21.59 -3.75 21.73
CA THR A 659 -20.33 -3.10 21.28
C THR A 659 -20.54 -1.99 20.25
N SER A 660 -19.65 -0.99 20.25
CA SER A 660 -19.71 0.18 19.34
C SER A 660 -18.91 0.02 18.03
N SER A 661 -18.37 -1.18 17.75
CA SER A 661 -17.37 -1.41 16.70
C SER A 661 -17.69 -2.62 15.83
N THR A 662 -18.63 -2.49 14.90
CA THR A 662 -19.01 -3.55 13.93
C THR A 662 -18.08 -3.64 12.71
N ALA A 663 -17.28 -2.61 12.42
CA ALA A 663 -16.47 -2.53 11.20
C ALA A 663 -15.24 -3.45 11.16
N SER A 664 -14.74 -3.94 12.30
CA SER A 664 -13.50 -4.74 12.38
C SER A 664 -13.68 -6.23 12.00
N SER A 665 -14.91 -6.72 11.90
CA SER A 665 -15.22 -8.16 11.76
C SER A 665 -14.85 -8.72 10.38
N ALA A 666 -15.14 -7.98 9.31
CA ALA A 666 -14.80 -8.37 7.93
C ALA A 666 -13.27 -8.43 7.68
N LEU A 667 -12.46 -7.83 8.54
CA LEU A 667 -10.99 -7.86 8.41
C LEU A 667 -10.37 -9.18 8.89
N GLN A 668 -11.10 -9.95 9.72
CA GLN A 668 -10.62 -11.22 10.29
C GLN A 668 -10.79 -12.42 9.35
N GLU A 669 -11.55 -12.26 8.27
CA GLU A 669 -11.86 -13.34 7.35
C GLU A 669 -10.61 -13.81 6.57
N GLU A 670 -10.36 -15.11 6.63
CA GLU A 670 -9.31 -15.81 5.90
C GLU A 670 -9.95 -16.76 4.90
N GLN A 671 -9.41 -16.80 3.69
CA GLN A 671 -9.97 -17.55 2.57
C GLN A 671 -8.94 -18.49 1.97
N GLU A 672 -9.29 -19.74 1.72
CA GLU A 672 -8.57 -20.60 0.78
C GLU A 672 -9.08 -20.31 -0.63
N ARG A 673 -8.18 -19.89 -1.52
CA ARG A 673 -8.53 -19.43 -2.86
C ARG A 673 -8.10 -20.43 -3.93
N GLU A 674 -9.07 -20.87 -4.73
CA GLU A 674 -8.85 -21.68 -5.93
C GLU A 674 -9.01 -20.84 -7.21
N LEU A 675 -8.06 -20.99 -8.14
CA LEU A 675 -7.97 -20.23 -9.39
C LEU A 675 -8.43 -21.10 -10.57
N ALA A 676 -9.25 -20.52 -11.46
CA ALA A 676 -9.54 -21.12 -12.76
C ALA A 676 -8.28 -21.16 -13.65
N PRO A 677 -8.09 -22.19 -14.52
CA PRO A 677 -6.90 -22.33 -15.35
C PRO A 677 -6.71 -21.16 -16.31
N GLU A 678 -5.49 -20.61 -16.31
CA GLU A 678 -5.10 -19.36 -16.97
C GLU A 678 -4.58 -19.60 -18.41
N ILE A 679 -4.87 -18.66 -19.32
CA ILE A 679 -4.24 -18.56 -20.64
C ILE A 679 -3.47 -17.23 -20.68
N GLU A 680 -2.14 -17.29 -20.71
CA GLU A 680 -1.27 -16.11 -20.86
C GLU A 680 -1.18 -15.67 -22.34
N GLU A 681 -1.35 -14.36 -22.60
CA GLU A 681 -1.07 -13.73 -23.91
C GLU A 681 0.18 -12.82 -23.84
N GLU A 682 1.16 -13.06 -24.72
CA GLU A 682 2.34 -12.20 -24.91
C GLU A 682 2.11 -11.10 -25.97
N ARG A 683 2.74 -9.92 -25.80
CA ARG A 683 2.61 -8.78 -26.72
C ARG A 683 3.95 -8.24 -27.25
N GLN A 684 3.94 -7.81 -28.51
CA GLN A 684 5.05 -7.17 -29.24
C GLN A 684 5.02 -5.62 -29.18
N VAL A 685 6.20 -4.98 -29.23
CA VAL A 685 6.39 -3.52 -29.15
C VAL A 685 6.38 -2.87 -30.56
N ALA A 686 5.67 -1.74 -30.72
CA ALA A 686 5.62 -0.96 -31.97
C ALA A 686 6.54 0.27 -31.93
N ARG A 687 7.39 0.46 -32.95
CA ARG A 687 8.26 1.64 -33.10
C ARG A 687 7.52 2.80 -33.80
N PRO A 688 7.97 4.07 -33.62
CA PRO A 688 7.41 5.21 -34.36
C PRO A 688 7.51 4.99 -35.88
N PRO A 689 6.53 5.45 -36.67
CA PRO A 689 6.59 5.34 -38.12
C PRO A 689 7.84 6.02 -38.71
N PRO A 690 8.51 5.44 -39.73
CA PRO A 690 9.61 6.11 -40.39
C PRO A 690 9.16 7.40 -41.10
N ARG A 691 9.98 8.47 -41.05
CA ARG A 691 9.74 9.78 -41.68
C ARG A 691 11.01 10.36 -42.29
N ILE A 692 10.86 11.23 -43.29
CA ILE A 692 11.97 11.93 -43.97
C ILE A 692 12.37 13.17 -43.15
N ALA A 693 13.67 13.31 -42.86
CA ALA A 693 14.21 14.48 -42.18
C ALA A 693 14.28 15.69 -43.14
N LEU A 694 13.94 16.89 -42.64
CA LEU A 694 14.05 18.13 -43.43
C LEU A 694 15.49 18.67 -43.41
N PRO A 695 15.97 19.27 -44.51
CA PRO A 695 17.29 19.89 -44.56
C PRO A 695 17.30 21.19 -43.73
N HIS A 696 18.42 21.42 -43.02
CA HIS A 696 18.62 22.63 -42.24
C HIS A 696 18.72 23.89 -43.11
N LYS A 697 18.20 25.02 -42.61
CA LYS A 697 18.24 26.32 -43.30
C LYS A 697 18.50 27.48 -42.33
N LEU A 698 19.52 28.30 -42.62
CA LEU A 698 19.82 29.51 -41.85
C LEU A 698 19.10 30.73 -42.45
N ASP A 699 18.25 31.40 -41.68
CA ASP A 699 17.57 32.63 -42.12
C ASP A 699 18.46 33.87 -41.93
N HIS A 700 18.53 34.72 -42.97
CA HIS A 700 19.28 35.99 -42.94
C HIS A 700 18.86 36.94 -41.80
N ARG A 701 17.58 36.92 -41.38
CA ARG A 701 17.06 37.77 -40.31
C ARG A 701 17.56 37.33 -38.93
N LEU A 702 17.78 36.02 -38.73
CA LEU A 702 18.44 35.50 -37.54
C LEU A 702 19.90 35.97 -37.48
N VAL A 703 20.62 35.92 -38.60
CA VAL A 703 21.99 36.45 -38.69
C VAL A 703 22.03 37.95 -38.36
N GLN A 704 21.07 38.73 -38.90
CA GLN A 704 20.99 40.17 -38.64
C GLN A 704 20.61 40.47 -37.18
N PHE A 705 19.68 39.71 -36.60
CA PHE A 705 19.34 39.82 -35.18
C PHE A 705 20.56 39.58 -34.29
N VAL A 706 21.33 38.52 -34.55
CA VAL A 706 22.56 38.23 -33.81
C VAL A 706 23.60 39.35 -33.95
N ARG A 707 23.71 39.98 -35.13
CA ARG A 707 24.67 41.07 -35.38
C ARG A 707 24.26 42.42 -34.78
N THR A 708 22.97 42.73 -34.74
CA THR A 708 22.50 44.09 -34.40
C THR A 708 21.66 44.16 -33.13
N GLY A 709 21.19 43.03 -32.61
CA GLY A 709 20.29 42.98 -31.46
C GLY A 709 18.92 43.64 -31.70
N ASN A 710 18.55 43.84 -32.97
CA ASN A 710 17.34 44.58 -33.36
C ASN A 710 16.10 43.71 -33.19
N THR A 711 15.35 43.94 -32.11
CA THR A 711 14.14 43.18 -31.77
C THR A 711 13.01 43.33 -32.79
N LYS A 712 13.01 44.37 -33.64
CA LYS A 712 12.03 44.50 -34.74
C LYS A 712 12.12 43.38 -35.77
N LEU A 713 13.26 42.67 -35.84
CA LEU A 713 13.43 41.51 -36.74
C LEU A 713 12.68 40.27 -36.24
N LEU A 714 12.38 40.21 -34.93
CA LEU A 714 11.72 39.08 -34.27
C LEU A 714 10.23 38.97 -34.61
N THR A 715 9.63 39.99 -35.23
CA THR A 715 8.25 39.96 -35.74
C THR A 715 8.14 39.37 -37.15
N SER A 716 9.26 38.99 -37.76
CA SER A 716 9.28 38.38 -39.09
C SER A 716 8.91 36.89 -39.07
N ALA A 717 8.53 36.35 -40.22
CA ALA A 717 8.20 34.93 -40.39
C ALA A 717 9.37 33.94 -40.17
N ALA A 718 10.57 34.43 -39.86
CA ALA A 718 11.70 33.59 -39.46
C ALA A 718 11.59 33.08 -38.01
N PHE A 719 10.72 33.72 -37.22
CA PHE A 719 10.48 33.41 -35.82
C PHE A 719 9.00 33.16 -35.59
N ARG A 720 8.69 32.32 -34.62
CA ARG A 720 7.32 32.11 -34.15
C ARG A 720 7.29 31.94 -32.63
N PRO A 721 6.16 32.23 -31.96
CA PRO A 721 5.96 31.91 -30.55
C PRO A 721 6.29 30.43 -30.26
N CYS A 722 7.03 30.15 -29.19
CA CYS A 722 7.48 28.80 -28.84
C CYS A 722 6.32 27.79 -28.75
N TYR A 723 5.24 28.13 -28.04
CA TYR A 723 4.08 27.26 -27.87
C TYR A 723 3.33 26.97 -29.17
N SER A 724 3.43 27.82 -30.19
CA SER A 724 2.79 27.58 -31.49
C SER A 724 3.30 26.30 -32.19
N VAL A 725 4.53 25.86 -31.87
CA VAL A 725 5.11 24.60 -32.38
C VAL A 725 4.28 23.39 -31.95
N MET A 726 3.61 23.48 -30.79
CA MET A 726 2.77 22.41 -30.26
C MET A 726 1.46 22.22 -31.03
N SER A 727 1.08 23.13 -31.92
CA SER A 727 -0.19 23.07 -32.68
C SER A 727 -0.39 21.80 -33.51
N THR A 728 0.68 21.07 -33.81
CA THR A 728 0.68 19.82 -34.59
C THR A 728 0.82 18.56 -33.73
N THR A 729 0.78 18.71 -32.40
CA THR A 729 0.83 17.59 -31.44
C THR A 729 -0.56 17.03 -31.17
N SER A 730 -0.63 15.80 -30.65
CA SER A 730 -1.88 15.28 -30.11
C SER A 730 -2.41 16.11 -28.95
N ALA A 731 -1.51 16.73 -28.16
CA ALA A 731 -1.84 17.58 -27.03
C ALA A 731 -2.54 18.88 -27.46
N ALA A 732 -2.33 19.35 -28.69
CA ALA A 732 -3.00 20.56 -29.20
C ALA A 732 -4.52 20.48 -29.13
N ALA A 733 -5.09 19.27 -29.35
CA ALA A 733 -6.53 19.03 -29.29
C ALA A 733 -7.12 19.26 -27.89
N LEU A 734 -6.27 19.29 -26.85
CA LEU A 734 -6.65 19.49 -25.46
C LEU A 734 -6.83 21.00 -25.14
N PHE A 735 -6.29 21.90 -25.95
CA PHE A 735 -6.30 23.34 -25.67
C PHE A 735 -7.27 24.08 -26.62
N ALA A 736 -8.57 24.15 -26.28
CA ALA A 736 -9.59 24.91 -27.03
C ALA A 736 -10.02 26.20 -26.25
N PRO A 737 -10.04 27.41 -26.84
CA PRO A 737 -10.12 27.71 -28.26
C PRO A 737 -8.77 27.83 -28.99
N GLY A 738 -7.65 27.44 -28.36
CA GLY A 738 -6.40 27.22 -29.09
C GLY A 738 -5.14 27.54 -28.31
N ILE A 739 -4.05 26.89 -28.69
CA ILE A 739 -2.65 27.26 -28.38
C ILE A 739 -2.35 28.75 -28.69
N ALA A 740 -3.18 29.41 -29.50
CA ALA A 740 -3.09 30.83 -29.82
C ALA A 740 -3.27 31.77 -28.60
N THR A 741 -3.81 31.30 -27.47
CA THR A 741 -3.94 32.11 -26.25
C THR A 741 -2.69 32.10 -25.37
N PHE A 742 -1.69 31.28 -25.71
CA PHE A 742 -0.46 31.16 -24.95
C PHE A 742 0.44 32.38 -25.14
N PRO A 743 1.31 32.69 -24.17
CA PRO A 743 2.24 33.80 -24.31
C PRO A 743 3.14 33.70 -25.54
N THR A 744 3.44 34.86 -26.10
CA THR A 744 4.16 35.01 -27.36
C THR A 744 5.56 35.60 -27.19
N ASP A 745 6.00 35.78 -25.94
CA ASP A 745 7.26 36.47 -25.61
C ASP A 745 8.49 35.60 -25.90
N LEU A 746 8.44 34.30 -25.58
CA LEU A 746 9.50 33.35 -25.93
C LEU A 746 9.31 32.84 -27.37
N LEU A 747 10.36 32.99 -28.18
CA LEU A 747 10.34 32.66 -29.61
C LEU A 747 11.20 31.44 -29.94
N VAL A 748 10.88 30.79 -31.06
CA VAL A 748 11.69 29.73 -31.69
C VAL A 748 11.99 30.11 -33.14
N THR A 749 13.05 29.54 -33.73
CA THR A 749 13.32 29.64 -35.17
C THR A 749 12.54 28.61 -35.98
N GLU A 750 12.36 28.88 -37.28
CA GLU A 750 11.76 27.92 -38.22
C GLU A 750 12.53 26.59 -38.31
N ASP A 751 13.87 26.64 -38.29
CA ASP A 751 14.72 25.44 -38.33
C ASP A 751 14.57 24.61 -37.05
N PHE A 752 14.42 25.25 -35.89
CA PHE A 752 14.13 24.58 -34.63
C PHE A 752 12.81 23.81 -34.69
N ALA A 753 11.77 24.48 -35.20
CA ALA A 753 10.41 23.99 -35.16
C ALA A 753 10.05 22.94 -36.24
N ARG A 754 10.85 22.77 -37.29
CA ARG A 754 10.58 21.83 -38.41
C ARG A 754 11.69 20.79 -38.55
N THR A 755 11.43 19.58 -38.06
CA THR A 755 12.41 18.49 -38.03
C THR A 755 12.23 17.46 -39.15
N VAL A 756 10.97 17.13 -39.48
CA VAL A 756 10.60 16.10 -40.46
C VAL A 756 9.54 16.61 -41.42
N ASP A 757 9.40 15.94 -42.56
CA ASP A 757 8.35 16.24 -43.51
C ASP A 757 6.96 15.92 -42.94
N THR A 758 6.06 16.89 -43.06
CA THR A 758 4.71 16.87 -42.51
C THR A 758 3.67 16.40 -43.52
N THR A 759 4.07 16.05 -44.75
CA THR A 759 3.15 15.55 -45.78
C THR A 759 2.64 14.13 -45.45
N GLY A 760 1.35 13.87 -45.69
CA GLY A 760 0.69 12.58 -45.47
C GLY A 760 -0.47 12.62 -44.45
N PRO A 761 -1.50 11.76 -44.60
CA PRO A 761 -2.63 11.72 -43.68
C PRO A 761 -2.20 11.31 -42.25
N MET A 762 -2.82 11.92 -41.23
CA MET A 762 -2.61 11.65 -39.79
C MET A 762 -1.24 12.03 -39.18
N TYR A 763 -0.48 12.98 -39.75
CA TYR A 763 0.76 13.44 -39.10
C TYR A 763 0.49 14.01 -37.68
N ARG A 764 1.25 13.52 -36.70
CA ARG A 764 1.35 14.07 -35.34
C ARG A 764 2.83 14.26 -35.00
N SER A 765 3.19 15.45 -34.50
CA SER A 765 4.59 15.81 -34.26
C SER A 765 5.17 15.23 -32.95
N ASP A 766 4.37 14.55 -32.14
CA ASP A 766 4.71 14.09 -30.78
C ASP A 766 6.06 13.36 -30.68
N SER A 767 6.39 12.52 -31.67
CA SER A 767 7.62 11.70 -31.70
C SER A 767 8.80 12.35 -32.44
N TYR A 768 8.61 13.56 -32.97
CA TYR A 768 9.57 14.22 -33.88
C TYR A 768 10.01 15.61 -33.40
N GLN A 769 9.57 16.07 -32.23
CA GLN A 769 9.99 17.38 -31.69
C GLN A 769 11.46 17.36 -31.22
N ARG A 770 12.17 18.50 -31.40
CA ARG A 770 13.59 18.64 -31.05
C ARG A 770 13.73 19.31 -29.70
N GLY A 771 14.54 18.75 -28.80
CA GLY A 771 14.87 19.32 -27.49
C GLY A 771 15.48 20.73 -27.50
N VAL A 772 15.14 21.54 -26.49
CA VAL A 772 15.78 22.83 -26.24
C VAL A 772 17.19 22.60 -25.70
N GLN A 773 18.19 23.14 -26.39
CA GLN A 773 19.59 23.07 -25.95
C GLN A 773 20.35 24.40 -26.01
N TRP A 774 19.90 25.29 -26.89
CA TRP A 774 20.58 26.54 -27.20
C TRP A 774 19.59 27.68 -27.28
N VAL A 775 19.89 28.76 -26.59
CA VAL A 775 19.07 29.98 -26.58
C VAL A 775 19.92 31.21 -26.83
N PHE A 776 19.41 32.13 -27.65
CA PHE A 776 19.94 33.48 -27.79
C PHE A 776 19.19 34.42 -26.86
N VAL A 777 19.94 35.26 -26.13
CA VAL A 777 19.37 36.24 -25.19
C VAL A 777 19.85 37.64 -25.52
N ARG A 778 18.91 38.60 -25.50
CA ARG A 778 19.15 40.05 -25.56
C ARG A 778 18.68 40.67 -24.25
N PHE A 779 19.58 41.35 -23.55
CA PHE A 779 19.26 42.04 -22.28
C PHE A 779 18.85 43.52 -22.50
N ALA A 780 17.84 44.00 -21.79
CA ALA A 780 17.44 45.41 -21.84
C ALA A 780 18.54 46.31 -21.24
N ARG A 781 18.86 47.47 -21.85
CA ARG A 781 19.84 48.39 -21.26
C ARG A 781 19.26 49.04 -20.00
N THR A 782 20.07 49.19 -18.95
CA THR A 782 19.73 49.92 -17.74
C THR A 782 19.53 51.40 -18.03
N ALA A 783 18.65 52.06 -17.26
CA ALA A 783 18.16 53.43 -17.45
C ALA A 783 19.21 54.57 -17.33
N GLN A 784 20.50 54.28 -17.44
CA GLN A 784 21.56 55.29 -17.48
C GLN A 784 21.89 55.80 -18.90
N ASP A 785 21.29 55.20 -19.95
CA ASP A 785 21.31 55.74 -21.32
C ASP A 785 20.05 56.61 -21.53
N GLU A 786 20.10 57.90 -21.16
CA GLU A 786 18.95 58.83 -21.16
C GLU A 786 18.28 59.08 -22.54
N ASN A 787 18.85 58.56 -23.64
CA ASN A 787 18.33 58.77 -25.00
C ASN A 787 18.01 57.47 -25.78
N ALA A 788 18.02 56.29 -25.14
CA ALA A 788 17.63 55.04 -25.80
C ALA A 788 16.27 54.56 -25.29
N ASN A 789 15.30 54.42 -26.21
CA ASN A 789 14.04 53.73 -25.92
C ASN A 789 14.38 52.33 -25.39
N PRO A 790 14.02 51.96 -24.14
CA PRO A 790 14.45 50.69 -23.56
C PRO A 790 13.79 49.54 -24.32
N ALA A 791 14.54 48.91 -25.22
CA ALA A 791 14.08 47.70 -25.89
C ALA A 791 13.90 46.60 -24.83
N SER A 792 12.74 45.95 -24.82
CA SER A 792 12.44 44.83 -23.94
C SER A 792 13.45 43.70 -24.12
N PRO A 793 13.74 42.92 -23.06
CA PRO A 793 14.57 41.74 -23.21
C PRO A 793 13.91 40.74 -24.17
N ALA A 794 14.72 39.99 -24.91
CA ALA A 794 14.23 38.99 -25.87
C ALA A 794 15.00 37.68 -25.74
N MET A 795 14.30 36.56 -25.94
CA MET A 795 14.87 35.21 -25.90
C MET A 795 14.38 34.39 -27.08
N VAL A 796 15.30 33.71 -27.77
CA VAL A 796 15.01 32.89 -28.95
C VAL A 796 15.66 31.52 -28.81
N VAL A 797 14.87 30.45 -28.88
CA VAL A 797 15.34 29.06 -28.94
C VAL A 797 15.75 28.73 -30.38
N VAL A 798 16.93 28.11 -30.53
CA VAL A 798 17.52 27.79 -31.84
C VAL A 798 17.97 26.34 -31.94
N SER A 799 18.13 25.84 -33.17
CA SER A 799 18.65 24.48 -33.36
C SER A 799 20.14 24.38 -33.03
N GLN A 800 20.60 23.17 -32.70
CA GLN A 800 22.04 22.87 -32.52
C GLN A 800 22.85 23.28 -33.77
N TRP A 801 22.28 23.10 -34.95
CA TRP A 801 22.92 23.45 -36.21
C TRP A 801 23.02 24.98 -36.39
N GLU A 802 21.95 25.72 -36.12
CA GLU A 802 21.96 27.19 -36.14
C GLU A 802 22.94 27.77 -35.12
N ALA A 803 22.94 27.24 -33.89
CA ALA A 803 23.85 27.63 -32.82
C ALA A 803 25.31 27.43 -33.24
N SER A 804 25.65 26.28 -33.83
CA SER A 804 27.00 25.98 -34.34
C SER A 804 27.44 26.96 -35.42
N ARG A 805 26.57 27.30 -36.37
CA ARG A 805 26.88 28.24 -37.46
C ARG A 805 27.04 29.69 -36.99
N LEU A 806 26.22 30.11 -36.02
CA LEU A 806 26.19 31.50 -35.54
C LEU A 806 27.17 31.78 -34.40
N LYS A 807 27.68 30.75 -33.71
CA LYS A 807 28.73 30.89 -32.70
C LYS A 807 29.93 31.68 -33.23
N HIS A 808 30.42 31.32 -34.42
CA HIS A 808 31.56 32.02 -35.02
C HIS A 808 31.24 33.48 -35.35
N VAL A 809 30.02 33.77 -35.82
CA VAL A 809 29.58 35.13 -36.11
C VAL A 809 29.64 36.00 -34.85
N ILE A 810 29.18 35.47 -33.71
CA ILE A 810 29.21 36.17 -32.42
C ILE A 810 30.64 36.40 -31.95
N GLU A 811 31.52 35.41 -32.08
CA GLU A 811 32.93 35.50 -31.69
C GLU A 811 33.71 36.54 -32.51
N THR A 812 33.29 36.80 -33.76
CA THR A 812 33.91 37.81 -34.64
C THR A 812 33.38 39.23 -34.45
N LEU A 813 32.34 39.44 -33.62
CA LEU A 813 31.83 40.78 -33.33
C LEU A 813 32.87 41.59 -32.53
N PRO A 814 32.91 42.93 -32.72
CA PRO A 814 33.86 43.79 -31.99
C PRO A 814 33.70 43.61 -30.48
N LYS A 815 34.79 43.27 -29.78
CA LYS A 815 34.79 43.15 -28.32
C LYS A 815 34.63 44.55 -27.69
N PRO A 816 33.83 44.70 -26.61
CA PRO A 816 33.71 45.98 -25.92
C PRO A 816 35.08 46.47 -25.43
N SER A 817 35.47 47.69 -25.81
CA SER A 817 36.66 48.34 -25.26
C SER A 817 36.37 48.86 -23.85
N LYS A 818 37.25 48.58 -22.88
CA LYS A 818 37.10 49.01 -21.47
C LYS A 818 37.07 50.54 -21.28
N SER A 819 37.40 51.32 -22.33
CA SER A 819 37.55 52.79 -22.27
C SER A 819 36.33 53.60 -22.74
N GLN A 820 35.26 52.98 -23.23
CA GLN A 820 34.01 53.68 -23.55
C GLN A 820 32.82 52.88 -23.02
N GLY A 821 32.09 53.46 -22.07
CA GLY A 821 31.08 52.80 -21.23
C GLY A 821 29.81 52.25 -21.90
N SER A 822 29.77 51.97 -23.20
CA SER A 822 28.60 51.31 -23.81
C SER A 822 28.90 50.72 -25.19
N SER A 823 29.23 49.43 -25.24
CA SER A 823 28.89 48.56 -26.38
C SER A 823 28.85 47.11 -25.92
N SER A 824 27.79 46.76 -25.18
CA SER A 824 27.50 45.37 -24.87
C SER A 824 27.25 44.60 -26.16
N VAL A 825 27.76 43.37 -26.22
CA VAL A 825 27.52 42.48 -27.36
C VAL A 825 26.00 42.35 -27.54
N PRO A 826 25.49 42.52 -28.77
CA PRO A 826 24.06 42.64 -29.00
C PRO A 826 23.28 41.39 -28.58
N VAL A 827 23.84 40.19 -28.73
CA VAL A 827 23.17 38.93 -28.37
C VAL A 827 24.20 37.97 -27.78
N THR A 828 23.81 37.23 -26.75
CA THR A 828 24.60 36.16 -26.13
C THR A 828 23.96 34.81 -26.44
N LEU A 829 24.78 33.81 -26.80
CA LEU A 829 24.39 32.41 -26.93
C LEU A 829 24.56 31.72 -25.58
N HIS A 830 23.56 30.99 -25.13
CA HIS A 830 23.59 30.24 -23.88
C HIS A 830 23.29 28.76 -24.14
N ALA A 831 24.04 27.87 -23.51
CA ALA A 831 23.65 26.48 -23.37
C ALA A 831 22.58 26.36 -22.29
N TYR A 832 21.59 25.50 -22.53
CA TYR A 832 20.51 25.23 -21.62
C TYR A 832 20.13 23.76 -21.69
N LEU A 833 19.80 23.17 -20.55
CA LEU A 833 19.11 21.89 -20.47
C LEU A 833 18.01 22.03 -19.42
N PRO A 834 16.81 21.49 -19.67
CA PRO A 834 15.80 21.41 -18.63
C PRO A 834 16.32 20.55 -17.48
N ARG A 835 15.80 20.76 -16.27
CA ARG A 835 16.05 19.90 -15.11
C ARG A 835 14.98 18.79 -15.03
N PRO A 836 15.20 17.59 -15.61
CA PRO A 836 14.22 16.53 -15.59
C PRO A 836 14.14 15.83 -14.23
N ASN A 837 15.20 15.87 -13.42
CA ASN A 837 15.22 15.33 -12.06
C ASN A 837 16.13 16.14 -11.12
N LEU A 838 16.00 15.91 -9.80
CA LEU A 838 16.71 16.65 -8.75
C LEU A 838 18.24 16.48 -8.78
N THR A 839 18.74 15.39 -9.36
CA THR A 839 20.18 15.09 -9.40
C THR A 839 20.93 15.93 -10.45
N PHE A 840 20.23 16.42 -11.48
CA PHE A 840 20.78 17.38 -12.42
C PHE A 840 20.94 18.76 -11.78
N SER A 841 22.10 19.39 -12.04
CA SER A 841 22.35 20.79 -11.67
C SER A 841 21.41 21.73 -12.42
N PHE A 842 20.98 22.82 -11.77
CA PHE A 842 20.11 23.80 -12.38
C PHE A 842 20.86 24.60 -13.47
N MET A 843 20.33 24.65 -14.70
CA MET A 843 20.90 25.44 -15.81
C MET A 843 20.09 26.72 -16.14
N GLU A 844 19.04 26.97 -15.38
CA GLU A 844 18.08 28.06 -15.57
C GLU A 844 18.66 29.46 -15.36
N HIS A 845 19.81 29.53 -14.67
CA HIS A 845 20.58 30.74 -14.50
C HIS A 845 21.29 31.18 -15.80
N LEU A 846 21.32 30.31 -16.83
CA LEU A 846 21.90 30.54 -18.15
C LEU A 846 23.37 30.99 -18.13
N LYS A 847 24.18 30.62 -17.13
CA LYS A 847 25.63 30.95 -17.08
C LYS A 847 26.55 29.77 -17.32
N GLY A 848 26.03 28.54 -17.36
CA GLY A 848 26.85 27.32 -17.47
C GLY A 848 27.81 27.32 -18.68
N TYR A 849 27.34 27.77 -19.84
CA TYR A 849 28.18 28.03 -21.00
C TYR A 849 27.59 29.17 -21.84
N THR A 850 28.37 30.22 -22.06
CA THR A 850 27.94 31.44 -22.77
C THR A 850 28.95 31.90 -23.81
N VAL A 851 28.44 32.40 -24.95
CA VAL A 851 29.26 32.99 -26.01
C VAL A 851 28.63 34.32 -26.44
N PRO A 852 29.29 35.47 -26.20
CA PRO A 852 30.48 35.63 -25.36
C PRO A 852 30.15 35.45 -23.87
N ALA A 853 31.20 35.39 -23.02
CA ALA A 853 31.05 35.28 -21.58
C ALA A 853 30.23 36.46 -21.01
N VAL A 854 29.23 36.14 -20.19
CA VAL A 854 28.41 37.13 -19.46
C VAL A 854 29.05 37.51 -18.11
N ALA A 855 28.70 38.69 -17.58
CA ALA A 855 29.17 39.16 -16.28
C ALA A 855 28.61 38.30 -15.12
N ALA A 856 29.33 38.25 -14.01
CA ALA A 856 28.95 37.41 -12.86
C ALA A 856 27.62 37.82 -12.23
N ASP A 857 27.31 39.12 -12.23
CA ASP A 857 26.10 39.77 -11.70
C ASP A 857 24.93 39.79 -12.70
N TRP A 858 25.14 39.35 -13.95
CA TRP A 858 24.06 39.26 -14.93
C TRP A 858 22.99 38.26 -14.50
N GLU A 859 21.71 38.58 -14.66
CA GLU A 859 20.61 37.63 -14.42
C GLU A 859 19.68 37.56 -15.63
N PRO A 860 19.21 36.36 -16.00
CA PRO A 860 18.27 36.21 -17.09
C PRO A 860 16.88 36.75 -16.70
N PRO A 861 16.08 37.27 -17.65
CA PRO A 861 14.73 37.74 -17.38
C PRO A 861 13.85 36.60 -16.84
N PRO A 862 13.36 36.68 -15.58
CA PRO A 862 12.79 35.51 -14.93
C PRO A 862 11.47 35.02 -15.54
N ASP A 863 10.69 35.89 -16.19
CA ASP A 863 9.45 35.48 -16.89
C ASP A 863 9.75 34.69 -18.19
N LEU A 864 10.84 35.03 -18.89
CA LEU A 864 11.28 34.29 -20.07
C LEU A 864 11.93 32.96 -19.69
N VAL A 865 12.66 32.90 -18.57
CA VAL A 865 13.20 31.65 -18.03
C VAL A 865 12.07 30.71 -17.61
N MET A 866 11.04 31.23 -16.93
CA MET A 866 9.85 30.43 -16.62
C MET A 866 9.18 29.86 -17.88
N GLN A 867 8.96 30.70 -18.91
CA GLN A 867 8.41 30.21 -20.19
C GLN A 867 9.33 29.19 -20.85
N LEU A 868 10.66 29.37 -20.77
CA LEU A 868 11.65 28.45 -21.30
C LEU A 868 11.62 27.11 -20.58
N ASN A 869 11.58 27.12 -19.25
CA ASN A 869 11.53 25.93 -18.42
C ASN A 869 10.27 25.11 -18.71
N LEU A 870 9.12 25.77 -18.77
CA LEU A 870 7.87 25.11 -19.13
C LEU A 870 7.94 24.54 -20.56
N PHE A 871 8.30 25.37 -21.56
CA PHE A 871 8.39 24.94 -22.96
C PHE A 871 9.38 23.79 -23.19
N ALA A 872 10.53 23.83 -22.51
CA ALA A 872 11.57 22.80 -22.58
C ALA A 872 11.26 21.55 -21.74
N GLY A 873 10.18 21.59 -20.96
CA GLY A 873 9.73 20.43 -20.24
C GLY A 873 10.43 20.14 -18.92
N GLN A 874 10.89 21.18 -18.23
CA GLN A 874 11.53 21.04 -16.93
C GLN A 874 10.52 20.66 -15.84
N LEU A 875 10.87 19.66 -15.03
CA LEU A 875 10.01 19.12 -13.97
C LEU A 875 10.33 19.70 -12.58
N TYR A 876 11.58 20.09 -12.33
CA TYR A 876 12.03 20.54 -11.01
C TYR A 876 12.42 22.02 -11.01
N LEU A 877 12.01 22.73 -9.95
CA LEU A 877 12.28 24.15 -9.77
C LEU A 877 13.48 24.39 -8.84
N ARG A 878 14.14 25.55 -8.96
CA ARG A 878 15.30 25.90 -8.13
C ARG A 878 14.91 26.32 -6.72
N SER A 879 13.74 26.91 -6.55
CA SER A 879 13.32 27.48 -5.27
C SER A 879 11.80 27.57 -5.11
N TYR A 880 11.36 27.68 -3.86
CA TYR A 880 9.95 27.94 -3.54
C TYR A 880 9.43 29.26 -4.15
N ASN A 881 10.29 30.26 -4.35
CA ASN A 881 9.90 31.51 -5.01
C ASN A 881 9.60 31.32 -6.51
N GLU A 882 10.32 30.44 -7.19
CA GLU A 882 10.00 30.07 -8.57
C GLU A 882 8.72 29.25 -8.62
N TYR A 883 8.51 28.33 -7.68
CA TYR A 883 7.25 27.59 -7.55
C TYR A 883 6.05 28.53 -7.44
N LYS A 884 6.09 29.50 -6.52
CA LYS A 884 5.05 30.53 -6.41
C LYS A 884 4.85 31.32 -7.70
N ARG A 885 5.92 31.61 -8.45
CA ARG A 885 5.84 32.33 -9.73
C ARG A 885 5.16 31.48 -10.80
N VAL A 886 5.51 30.19 -10.90
CA VAL A 886 4.87 29.27 -11.86
C VAL A 886 3.40 29.07 -11.48
N CYS A 887 3.08 28.85 -10.21
CA CYS A 887 1.70 28.77 -9.75
C CYS A 887 0.92 30.05 -10.07
N GLY A 888 1.49 31.23 -9.82
CA GLY A 888 0.87 32.51 -10.19
C GLY A 888 0.68 32.68 -11.69
N TYR A 889 1.62 32.19 -12.51
CA TYR A 889 1.53 32.21 -13.97
C TYR A 889 0.47 31.24 -14.52
N LEU A 890 0.31 30.07 -13.90
CA LEU A 890 -0.67 29.06 -14.29
C LEU A 890 -2.06 29.25 -13.67
N GLY A 891 -2.16 30.10 -12.63
CA GLY A 891 -3.38 30.27 -11.84
C GLY A 891 -3.64 29.09 -10.91
N LEU A 892 -2.62 28.53 -10.27
CA LEU A 892 -2.71 27.44 -9.30
C LEU A 892 -2.61 27.96 -7.86
N ALA A 893 -3.38 27.36 -6.95
CA ALA A 893 -3.22 27.57 -5.52
C ALA A 893 -1.91 26.94 -5.03
N TYR A 894 -1.16 27.64 -4.18
CA TYR A 894 0.14 27.17 -3.68
C TYR A 894 0.27 27.22 -2.16
N ALA A 895 -0.77 27.67 -1.46
CA ALA A 895 -0.82 27.81 -0.01
C ALA A 895 -2.12 27.21 0.54
N GLU A 896 -2.18 27.05 1.87
CA GLU A 896 -3.41 26.70 2.59
C GLU A 896 -4.48 27.76 2.33
N ASN A 897 -5.73 27.31 2.17
CA ASN A 897 -6.85 28.22 1.99
C ASN A 897 -7.39 28.64 3.36
N GLU A 898 -7.04 29.86 3.79
CA GLU A 898 -7.52 30.50 5.03
C GLU A 898 -8.85 31.27 4.84
N ASP A 899 -9.37 31.33 3.60
CA ASP A 899 -10.62 32.02 3.28
C ASP A 899 -11.82 31.07 3.45
N GLU A 900 -12.74 31.41 4.36
CA GLU A 900 -13.95 30.63 4.63
C GLU A 900 -14.96 30.67 3.46
N GLU A 901 -15.01 31.77 2.71
CA GLU A 901 -16.03 32.02 1.69
C GLU A 901 -15.63 31.53 0.30
N THR A 902 -14.32 31.42 0.01
CA THR A 902 -13.84 31.10 -1.35
C THR A 902 -13.33 29.67 -1.46
N ALA A 903 -14.10 28.79 -2.11
CA ALA A 903 -13.68 27.41 -2.35
C ALA A 903 -12.75 27.26 -3.57
N VAL A 904 -11.65 26.50 -3.40
CA VAL A 904 -10.78 26.07 -4.50
C VAL A 904 -11.31 24.75 -5.07
N PRO A 905 -11.51 24.65 -6.40
CA PRO A 905 -11.89 23.39 -7.02
C PRO A 905 -10.84 22.28 -6.79
N PRO A 906 -11.21 20.99 -6.87
CA PRO A 906 -10.29 19.87 -6.61
C PRO A 906 -9.04 19.84 -7.50
N ASP A 907 -9.07 20.52 -8.64
CA ASP A 907 -7.93 20.61 -9.59
C ASP A 907 -6.92 21.71 -9.23
N GLY A 908 -7.16 22.47 -8.15
CA GLY A 908 -6.23 23.49 -7.65
C GLY A 908 -6.22 24.81 -8.42
N PHE A 909 -7.03 24.98 -9.48
CA PHE A 909 -7.03 26.20 -10.29
C PHE A 909 -7.87 27.32 -9.66
N VAL A 910 -7.24 28.48 -9.44
CA VAL A 910 -7.85 29.69 -8.89
C VAL A 910 -8.17 30.66 -10.02
N GLY A 911 -9.46 30.80 -10.36
CA GLY A 911 -9.91 31.69 -11.43
C GLY A 911 -9.69 33.18 -11.12
N LYS A 912 -9.99 34.06 -12.09
CA LYS A 912 -9.84 35.54 -12.01
C LYS A 912 -10.63 36.27 -10.89
N ARG A 913 -11.32 35.57 -9.99
CA ARG A 913 -12.07 36.24 -8.90
C ARG A 913 -11.07 36.72 -7.84
N ARG A 914 -11.33 37.91 -7.29
CA ARG A 914 -10.47 38.58 -6.31
C ARG A 914 -10.35 37.74 -5.05
N TYR A 915 -9.28 36.96 -4.92
CA TYR A 915 -8.81 36.50 -3.62
C TYR A 915 -8.17 37.70 -2.91
N LEU A 916 -8.55 37.93 -1.64
CA LEU A 916 -8.14 39.12 -0.87
C LEU A 916 -6.72 39.00 -0.27
N SER A 917 -6.16 37.80 -0.18
CA SER A 917 -4.78 37.63 0.29
C SER A 917 -3.76 37.90 -0.82
N ALA A 918 -2.69 38.63 -0.51
CA ALA A 918 -1.61 38.94 -1.45
C ALA A 918 -0.94 37.68 -2.05
N ALA A 919 -1.12 36.52 -1.41
CA ALA A 919 -0.65 35.21 -1.87
C ALA A 919 -1.51 34.59 -2.99
N LEU A 920 -2.75 35.04 -3.20
CA LEU A 920 -3.65 34.47 -4.21
C LEU A 920 -4.05 35.50 -5.30
N ALA A 921 -3.53 36.74 -5.23
CA ALA A 921 -4.08 37.88 -5.97
C ALA A 921 -3.27 38.40 -7.18
N GLN A 922 -2.06 37.90 -7.49
CA GLN A 922 -1.25 38.45 -8.59
C GLN A 922 -1.22 37.56 -9.84
N ALA A 923 -2.37 37.43 -10.50
CA ALA A 923 -2.43 36.98 -11.89
C ALA A 923 -2.44 38.21 -12.82
N ARG A 924 -1.28 38.59 -13.38
CA ARG A 924 -1.26 39.54 -14.51
C ARG A 924 -1.98 38.89 -15.69
N SER A 925 -2.93 39.65 -16.24
CA SER A 925 -3.72 39.60 -17.50
C SER A 925 -3.39 38.63 -18.67
N HIS A 926 -2.79 37.45 -18.48
CA HIS A 926 -2.48 36.52 -19.58
C HIS A 926 -3.33 35.26 -19.43
N PHE A 927 -4.07 34.95 -20.48
CA PHE A 927 -5.21 34.05 -20.46
C PHE A 927 -4.75 32.60 -20.61
N TRP A 928 -4.90 31.80 -19.55
CA TRP A 928 -5.02 30.35 -19.70
C TRP A 928 -6.50 29.97 -19.72
N PRO A 929 -7.04 29.36 -20.79
CA PRO A 929 -8.46 29.05 -20.86
C PRO A 929 -8.87 27.97 -19.84
N ARG A 930 -10.09 28.13 -19.30
CA ARG A 930 -10.85 27.15 -18.48
C ARG A 930 -11.11 25.78 -19.16
N SER A 931 -10.36 25.42 -20.19
CA SER A 931 -10.53 24.20 -20.97
C SER A 931 -9.60 23.06 -20.54
N ILE A 932 -8.51 23.31 -19.81
CA ILE A 932 -7.82 22.26 -19.03
C ILE A 932 -8.82 21.58 -18.07
N THR A 933 -9.72 22.37 -17.51
CA THR A 933 -10.80 21.97 -16.59
C THR A 933 -11.77 20.94 -17.19
N ARG A 934 -11.90 20.83 -18.52
CA ARG A 934 -12.80 19.86 -19.18
C ARG A 934 -12.15 18.53 -19.57
N LEU A 935 -10.83 18.44 -19.50
CA LEU A 935 -10.08 17.22 -19.85
C LEU A 935 -10.04 16.19 -18.75
N GLY A 936 -9.97 16.64 -17.49
CA GLY A 936 -10.12 15.76 -16.33
C GLY A 936 -11.54 15.19 -16.16
N VAL A 937 -12.55 15.77 -16.82
CA VAL A 937 -13.98 15.45 -16.58
C VAL A 937 -14.59 14.57 -17.67
N ARG A 938 -14.00 14.45 -18.88
CA ARG A 938 -14.67 13.74 -20.01
C ARG A 938 -14.14 12.35 -20.38
N ARG A 939 -13.07 11.85 -19.77
CA ARG A 939 -12.67 10.43 -19.90
C ARG A 939 -12.08 9.93 -18.57
N GLN A 940 -12.67 8.86 -18.05
CA GLN A 940 -12.30 8.15 -16.81
C GLN A 940 -10.91 7.48 -16.88
N GLU A 941 -9.85 8.23 -17.16
CA GLU A 941 -8.47 7.72 -17.11
C GLU A 941 -7.52 8.82 -16.61
N SER A 942 -6.51 8.43 -15.83
CA SER A 942 -5.51 9.36 -15.28
C SER A 942 -4.88 10.24 -16.38
N PRO A 943 -4.48 11.48 -16.08
CA PRO A 943 -3.81 12.33 -17.05
C PRO A 943 -2.50 11.73 -17.59
N LEU A 944 -1.85 10.86 -16.81
CA LEU A 944 -0.75 9.99 -17.24
C LEU A 944 -1.18 8.95 -18.31
N LYS A 945 -2.36 8.34 -18.17
CA LYS A 945 -2.98 7.47 -19.18
C LYS A 945 -3.47 8.26 -20.40
N MET A 946 -3.92 9.50 -20.25
CA MET A 946 -4.36 10.34 -21.38
C MET A 946 -3.18 10.74 -22.29
N MET A 947 -1.99 10.93 -21.73
CA MET A 947 -0.76 11.11 -22.53
C MET A 947 -0.29 9.83 -23.25
N LEU A 948 -0.68 8.65 -22.75
CA LEU A 948 -0.43 7.37 -23.42
C LEU A 948 -1.50 7.06 -24.49
N SER A 949 -2.78 7.37 -24.26
CA SER A 949 -3.88 7.01 -25.17
C SER A 949 -3.98 7.91 -26.43
N LEU A 950 -3.44 9.13 -26.39
CA LEU A 950 -3.34 9.98 -27.58
C LEU A 950 -2.19 9.59 -28.51
N SER A 951 -1.35 8.61 -28.13
CA SER A 951 -0.26 8.09 -28.97
C SER A 951 -0.52 6.72 -29.60
N HIS A 952 -1.63 6.05 -29.26
CA HIS A 952 -1.91 4.68 -29.73
C HIS A 952 -3.37 4.53 -30.14
N GLY A 953 -3.64 4.67 -31.44
CA GLY A 953 -4.82 4.07 -32.05
C GLY A 953 -4.65 2.56 -32.08
N SER A 954 -5.63 1.85 -31.54
CA SER A 954 -5.75 0.40 -31.37
C SER A 954 -5.08 -0.16 -30.11
N ILE A 955 -5.97 -0.71 -29.26
CA ILE A 955 -5.79 -1.53 -28.06
C ILE A 955 -4.47 -2.29 -28.04
N PHE A 956 -3.77 -2.31 -26.90
CA PHE A 956 -3.00 -3.41 -26.29
C PHE A 956 -2.00 -2.82 -25.23
N LYS A 957 -1.50 -3.63 -24.26
CA LYS A 957 -0.61 -3.32 -23.09
C LYS A 957 0.92 -3.26 -23.40
N ILE A 958 1.70 -2.21 -23.13
CA ILE A 958 3.17 -2.15 -23.42
C ILE A 958 3.97 -2.33 -22.12
N LYS A 959 4.90 -3.32 -22.05
CA LYS A 959 6.04 -3.36 -21.11
C LYS A 959 7.18 -2.47 -21.68
N PRO A 960 7.94 -1.75 -20.83
CA PRO A 960 8.94 -0.77 -21.25
C PRO A 960 10.22 -1.47 -21.74
N ARG A 961 10.30 -1.78 -23.03
CA ARG A 961 11.56 -2.07 -23.71
C ARG A 961 11.68 -1.11 -24.89
N LEU A 962 12.80 -0.38 -24.91
CA LEU A 962 13.25 0.57 -25.95
C LEU A 962 12.55 1.94 -25.96
N LEU A 963 13.01 2.81 -25.06
CA LEU A 963 12.92 4.27 -25.21
C LEU A 963 14.32 4.88 -25.25
N GLU A 964 15.21 4.32 -26.08
CA GLU A 964 16.44 5.00 -26.44
C GLU A 964 16.11 6.29 -27.21
N LYS A 965 16.52 7.42 -26.61
CA LYS A 965 16.64 8.75 -27.23
C LYS A 965 15.34 9.29 -27.81
N ARG A 966 14.44 9.85 -26.99
CA ARG A 966 13.54 10.96 -27.35
C ARG A 966 12.52 11.20 -26.24
N LEU A 967 12.69 12.24 -25.43
CA LEU A 967 11.57 12.87 -24.72
C LEU A 967 12.02 14.25 -24.23
N VAL A 968 11.75 15.31 -25.01
CA VAL A 968 11.98 16.69 -24.53
C VAL A 968 10.67 17.51 -24.55
N TYR A 969 9.54 16.93 -24.96
CA TYR A 969 8.30 17.70 -25.16
C TYR A 969 7.01 17.07 -24.65
N LYS A 970 7.04 15.83 -24.15
CA LYS A 970 5.90 15.29 -23.39
C LYS A 970 5.65 16.06 -22.08
N SER A 971 6.64 16.81 -21.63
CA SER A 971 6.64 17.49 -20.35
C SER A 971 5.76 18.73 -20.25
N PHE A 972 5.29 19.39 -21.31
CA PHE A 972 4.56 20.65 -21.08
C PHE A 972 3.17 20.43 -20.45
N VAL A 973 2.48 19.34 -20.81
CA VAL A 973 1.19 18.95 -20.21
C VAL A 973 1.41 18.16 -18.91
N ALA A 974 2.45 17.33 -18.84
CA ALA A 974 2.85 16.65 -17.61
C ALA A 974 3.30 17.64 -16.54
N VAL A 975 4.04 18.71 -16.85
CA VAL A 975 4.44 19.78 -15.92
C VAL A 975 3.21 20.51 -15.39
N LEU A 976 2.19 20.76 -16.21
CA LEU A 976 0.95 21.40 -15.76
C LEU A 976 0.10 20.51 -14.83
N LEU A 977 0.17 19.19 -15.00
CA LEU A 977 -0.59 18.21 -14.22
C LEU A 977 0.19 17.69 -13.00
N ASP A 978 1.51 17.55 -13.10
CA ASP A 978 2.43 17.22 -12.01
C ASP A 978 2.64 18.43 -11.09
N MET A 979 2.66 19.67 -11.59
CA MET A 979 2.66 20.85 -10.70
C MET A 979 1.33 21.05 -9.97
N ALA A 980 0.23 20.49 -10.48
CA ALA A 980 -1.04 20.42 -9.75
C ALA A 980 -1.09 19.28 -8.71
N MET A 981 -0.11 18.36 -8.72
CA MET A 981 -0.15 17.10 -7.95
C MET A 981 1.09 16.84 -7.07
N VAL A 982 2.21 17.53 -7.29
CA VAL A 982 3.45 17.44 -6.50
C VAL A 982 3.63 18.73 -5.71
N VAL A 983 2.84 18.84 -4.64
CA VAL A 983 3.10 19.80 -3.54
C VAL A 983 3.75 19.01 -2.41
N LEU A 984 5.07 18.84 -2.48
CA LEU A 984 5.85 18.55 -1.27
C LEU A 984 6.32 19.90 -0.72
N PRO A 985 6.01 20.25 0.54
CA PRO A 985 6.70 21.36 1.18
C PRO A 985 8.18 20.97 1.27
N LEU A 986 9.04 21.75 0.62
CA LEU A 986 10.46 21.77 0.98
C LEU A 986 10.51 22.10 2.48
N PRO A 987 11.20 21.30 3.33
CA PRO A 987 11.41 21.70 4.70
C PRO A 987 12.15 23.04 4.70
N SER A 988 11.62 23.98 5.49
CA SER A 988 12.28 25.25 5.82
C SER A 988 13.63 25.03 6.47
#